data_AF-A0A8J6TB96-F1
#
_entry.id   AF-A0A8J6TB96-F1
#
_cell.length_a   1.000
_cell.length_b   1.000
_cell.length_c   1.000
_cell.angle_alpha   90.00
_cell.angle_beta   90.00
_cell.angle_gamma   90.00
#
_symmetry.space_group_name_H-M   'P 1'
#
loop_
_entity.id
_entity.type
_entity.pdbx_description
1 polymer ?
#
loop_
_entity_poly.entity_id
_entity_poly.type
_entity_poly.pdbx_seq_one_letter_code
_entity_poly.pdbx_strand_id
1 'polypeptide(L)'
;MCGNFGFLGKRVLEDGQELLPARVVEAFNQMGRETEIRGEQAGGGLTLARDKNNQITFVGEKVLNRKRNNLTQSLEDAFELVRHEATSKGTKPLESVVIGVWHYRYGTSSPPAILETHWHEWMPARNAIVWQIKDGEWIRSIKNVNHRITHNGDLDTFQIFGKQIDNANLGLWLERVLHTPNFTTGDSPKISGLMDLLITQGMWDASLKLAYQLEVAGSIEAAFGGRKPAKHAPNTAPSQQELSRWAEIYEEIWQKHNDAEILFHKEYLSHLEAQLLKASKDILPSQRSKEEQTAFVRAAIDAFLHNDLYRATRIFMSRAEGSFGLVTVSTLSEESLVLSSQGQPMTIGFNLPEAYMVYASEPAAVNSVLVGMPNSYRLDLDQEAGEVALVGTNSVTVYSMAEGRELLESELEKRSMPMQNNPYIQLPKVETQDPVASDIQEIPQVLKAIEATWLNPRSCNSQSAEHLLSLLIEKVKRFDEKREKMLRTGLANELEQSQIVDFLITGIENSLWVGERFAQDLKTLFPHLNIKTLSANRVLRQLQYDLQSLNLSKDSIVLMISQSGQTFPTLHATHALDNLYRAGAISGLFILTGELNSRMGFAIAQSYVKGAAFSRRIFTNGSGQRTAEPATLTAAAAHQTLTELLLYLAHRVRQVFPDSSPLGMTLTEESLAILETIKADFLDRSVALITGTTARGMRLKSPENRKLIRTGRKWALHVTEVPLAWAIHAVYVLVVLGWTIPFGYIIPITQMILLLILLGLFFPHDLISRILTLLHPVLTLADIGIAIFGPWLWTLGLRYLQRRQLLARTGKRVLVIGDVPWVHQLLESYVSKLFSLSYGVASLDIHGANPQDHMLHQFGHRVTRGTLVLLGVPDGRRSQIQRCDEDAAIMTGKQSDGVRNTGTGPEVVALGHNPAIARKGFSDAIILRSRTNALLKETVPLEQQAVIEALTEARFSSFERLLASYVLFWALAKQVASFPLLKYQHWKSQSRTRVATTAAPVSGMNLGACLSNQATKQGSVTKTIGNE
;
A
#
# COMPACT_ATOMS: atom_id res chain seq x y z
N MET A 1 5.09 4.91 6.60
CA MET A 1 5.49 3.49 6.62
C MET A 1 6.47 3.25 5.48
N CYS A 2 7.46 2.39 5.68
CA CYS A 2 8.43 1.88 4.70
C CYS A 2 8.42 0.33 4.80
N GLY A 3 9.29 -0.41 4.10
CA GLY A 3 9.26 -1.88 4.09
C GLY A 3 10.62 -2.51 4.34
N ASN A 4 10.82 -3.12 5.51
CA ASN A 4 11.96 -3.99 5.79
C ASN A 4 11.68 -5.38 5.22
N PHE A 5 12.71 -6.03 4.68
CA PHE A 5 12.69 -7.46 4.40
C PHE A 5 14.11 -8.03 4.29
N GLY A 6 14.26 -9.33 4.48
CA GLY A 6 15.58 -9.95 4.45
C GLY A 6 15.58 -11.47 4.52
N PHE A 7 16.78 -12.02 4.39
CA PHE A 7 17.09 -13.44 4.33
C PHE A 7 18.27 -13.75 5.26
N LEU A 8 18.18 -14.82 6.04
CA LEU A 8 19.29 -15.37 6.83
C LEU A 8 19.22 -16.89 6.73
N GLY A 9 20.27 -17.54 6.22
CA GLY A 9 20.29 -18.99 6.07
C GLY A 9 21.67 -19.59 6.05
N LYS A 10 21.77 -20.90 6.31
CA LYS A 10 23.04 -21.62 6.16
C LYS A 10 23.51 -21.56 4.73
N ARG A 11 24.82 -21.42 4.52
CA ARG A 11 25.43 -21.54 3.20
C ARG A 11 25.44 -23.01 2.79
N VAL A 12 24.99 -23.29 1.57
CA VAL A 12 24.97 -24.65 0.99
C VAL A 12 26.01 -24.77 -0.13
N LEU A 13 26.38 -25.99 -0.51
CA LEU A 13 27.40 -26.22 -1.55
C LEU A 13 27.04 -25.58 -2.90
N GLU A 14 25.75 -25.57 -3.23
CA GLU A 14 25.19 -24.98 -4.46
C GLU A 14 25.34 -23.45 -4.52
N ASP A 15 25.57 -22.78 -3.39
CA ASP A 15 25.73 -21.32 -3.32
C ASP A 15 27.06 -20.84 -3.94
N GLY A 16 28.02 -21.74 -4.15
CA GLY A 16 29.32 -21.42 -4.73
C GLY A 16 30.06 -20.30 -3.97
N GLN A 17 30.72 -19.42 -4.72
CA GLN A 17 31.53 -18.31 -4.20
C GLN A 17 30.84 -16.94 -4.32
N GLU A 18 29.54 -16.93 -4.62
CA GLU A 18 28.79 -15.68 -4.74
C GLU A 18 28.51 -15.06 -3.37
N LEU A 19 28.62 -13.74 -3.26
CA LEU A 19 28.29 -13.01 -2.02
C LEU A 19 26.80 -13.15 -1.67
N LEU A 20 25.94 -13.07 -2.68
CA LEU A 20 24.51 -13.39 -2.59
C LEU A 20 24.18 -14.47 -3.63
N PRO A 21 23.89 -15.71 -3.20
CA PRO A 21 23.58 -16.80 -4.10
C PRO A 21 22.22 -16.64 -4.81
N ALA A 22 22.05 -17.34 -5.93
CA ALA A 22 20.83 -17.30 -6.75
C ALA A 22 19.52 -17.50 -5.96
N ARG A 23 19.45 -18.45 -5.02
CA ARG A 23 18.25 -18.68 -4.19
C ARG A 23 17.89 -17.48 -3.30
N VAL A 24 18.89 -16.71 -2.88
CA VAL A 24 18.71 -15.51 -2.04
C VAL A 24 18.27 -14.34 -2.89
N VAL A 25 18.80 -14.22 -4.12
CA VAL A 25 18.33 -13.25 -5.12
C VAL A 25 16.90 -13.56 -5.55
N GLU A 26 16.52 -14.84 -5.66
CA GLU A 26 15.14 -15.24 -5.93
C GLU A 26 14.20 -14.84 -4.78
N ALA A 27 14.56 -15.13 -3.53
CA ALA A 27 13.81 -14.70 -2.36
C ALA A 27 13.69 -13.16 -2.31
N PHE A 28 14.78 -12.43 -2.56
CA PHE A 28 14.76 -10.97 -2.69
C PHE A 28 13.76 -10.51 -3.74
N ASN A 29 13.74 -11.12 -4.92
CA ASN A 29 12.81 -10.74 -5.98
C ASN A 29 11.35 -11.01 -5.58
N GLN A 30 11.07 -12.16 -4.97
CA GLN A 30 9.72 -12.52 -4.50
C GLN A 30 9.23 -11.59 -3.39
N MET A 31 10.09 -11.27 -2.41
CA MET A 31 9.75 -10.39 -1.28
C MET A 31 9.71 -8.91 -1.68
N GLY A 32 10.64 -8.49 -2.52
CA GLY A 32 10.73 -7.14 -3.07
C GLY A 32 9.47 -6.79 -3.84
N ARG A 33 8.97 -7.70 -4.67
CA ARG A 33 7.69 -7.55 -5.40
C ARG A 33 6.50 -7.28 -4.50
N GLU A 34 6.37 -8.00 -3.38
CA GLU A 34 5.30 -7.75 -2.42
C GLU A 34 5.50 -6.42 -1.68
N THR A 35 6.74 -6.07 -1.39
CA THR A 35 7.09 -4.85 -0.66
C THR A 35 6.89 -3.59 -1.51
N GLU A 36 7.22 -3.64 -2.80
CA GLU A 36 7.06 -2.51 -3.74
C GLU A 36 5.59 -2.15 -3.97
N ILE A 37 4.62 -3.05 -3.72
CA ILE A 37 3.18 -2.75 -3.84
C ILE A 37 2.76 -1.55 -2.98
N ARG A 38 3.51 -1.29 -1.89
CA ARG A 38 3.22 -0.21 -0.94
C ARG A 38 3.97 1.09 -1.20
N GLY A 39 5.01 1.06 -2.04
CA GLY A 39 5.87 2.20 -2.29
C GLY A 39 7.22 1.79 -2.87
N GLU A 40 7.76 2.59 -3.79
CA GLU A 40 9.03 2.29 -4.46
C GLU A 40 9.92 3.52 -4.71
N GLN A 41 9.97 4.51 -3.82
CA GLN A 41 10.70 5.75 -4.11
C GLN A 41 12.22 5.56 -4.13
N ALA A 42 12.73 4.80 -3.17
CA ALA A 42 14.14 4.48 -3.04
C ALA A 42 14.29 3.17 -2.28
N GLY A 43 15.43 2.51 -2.41
CA GLY A 43 15.71 1.30 -1.66
C GLY A 43 17.19 1.05 -1.53
N GLY A 44 17.55 0.20 -0.59
CA GLY A 44 18.92 -0.26 -0.41
C GLY A 44 18.97 -1.72 0.00
N GLY A 45 20.10 -2.34 -0.33
CA GLY A 45 20.42 -3.72 0.00
C GLY A 45 21.83 -3.83 0.57
N LEU A 46 22.04 -4.77 1.48
CA LEU A 46 23.36 -5.14 1.96
C LEU A 46 23.49 -6.65 2.20
N THR A 47 24.73 -7.12 2.22
CA THR A 47 25.14 -8.45 2.67
C THR A 47 26.40 -8.33 3.53
N LEU A 48 26.61 -9.30 4.43
CA LEU A 48 27.90 -9.49 5.10
C LEU A 48 28.85 -10.30 4.21
N ALA A 49 30.14 -10.00 4.32
CA ALA A 49 31.21 -10.66 3.59
C ALA A 49 32.53 -10.58 4.38
N ARG A 50 33.56 -11.31 3.93
CA ARG A 50 34.94 -11.17 4.41
C ARG A 50 35.77 -10.37 3.41
N ASP A 51 36.46 -9.34 3.88
CA ASP A 51 37.41 -8.61 3.06
C ASP A 51 38.69 -9.45 2.79
N LYS A 52 39.64 -8.87 2.03
CA LYS A 52 40.94 -9.49 1.73
C LYS A 52 41.79 -9.81 2.98
N ASN A 53 41.52 -9.16 4.11
CA ASN A 53 42.19 -9.36 5.38
C ASN A 53 41.41 -10.32 6.31
N ASN A 54 40.40 -11.01 5.77
CA ASN A 54 39.52 -11.92 6.50
C ASN A 54 38.64 -11.23 7.57
N GLN A 55 38.52 -9.90 7.52
CA GLN A 55 37.67 -9.11 8.41
C GLN A 55 36.25 -9.06 7.88
N ILE A 56 35.26 -9.09 8.79
CA ILE A 56 33.86 -8.98 8.42
C ILE A 56 33.57 -7.55 7.96
N THR A 57 32.92 -7.43 6.80
CA THR A 57 32.55 -6.15 6.21
C THR A 57 31.17 -6.24 5.58
N PHE A 58 30.58 -5.08 5.31
CA PHE A 58 29.33 -4.99 4.56
C PHE A 58 29.59 -4.63 3.11
N VAL A 59 28.88 -5.30 2.21
CA VAL A 59 28.78 -4.94 0.79
C VAL A 59 27.33 -4.58 0.52
N GLY A 60 27.07 -3.39 -0.01
CA GLY A 60 25.69 -2.91 -0.20
C GLY A 60 25.61 -1.70 -1.11
N GLU A 61 24.43 -1.45 -1.65
CA GLU A 61 24.14 -0.36 -2.57
C GLU A 61 22.76 0.26 -2.27
N LYS A 62 22.60 1.54 -2.62
CA LYS A 62 21.36 2.31 -2.46
C LYS A 62 20.98 2.96 -3.77
N VAL A 63 19.70 2.86 -4.14
CA VAL A 63 19.20 3.42 -5.40
C VAL A 63 18.01 4.34 -5.17
N LEU A 64 17.96 5.42 -5.94
CA LEU A 64 16.75 6.22 -6.11
C LEU A 64 15.98 5.70 -7.32
N ASN A 65 14.71 5.37 -7.12
CA ASN A 65 13.93 4.87 -8.22
C ASN A 65 13.60 5.98 -9.22
N ARG A 66 13.72 5.67 -10.49
CA ARG A 66 13.30 6.57 -11.57
C ARG A 66 11.81 6.37 -11.82
N LYS A 67 11.11 7.44 -12.24
CA LYS A 67 9.65 7.49 -12.39
C LYS A 67 9.00 6.28 -13.10
N ARG A 68 9.68 5.60 -14.03
CA ARG A 68 9.13 4.50 -14.85
C ARG A 68 9.92 3.20 -14.72
N ASN A 69 10.85 3.13 -13.77
CA ASN A 69 11.64 1.93 -13.52
C ASN A 69 10.96 1.07 -12.44
N ASN A 70 11.34 -0.21 -12.38
CA ASN A 70 11.02 -1.08 -11.27
C ASN A 70 12.14 -0.96 -10.21
N LEU A 71 11.80 -0.61 -8.96
CA LEU A 71 12.81 -0.48 -7.89
C LEU A 71 13.52 -1.79 -7.58
N THR A 72 12.78 -2.92 -7.47
CA THR A 72 13.35 -4.24 -7.17
C THR A 72 14.43 -4.61 -8.17
N GLN A 73 14.13 -4.48 -9.47
CA GLN A 73 15.07 -4.75 -10.54
C GLN A 73 16.22 -3.74 -10.56
N SER A 74 15.92 -2.44 -10.44
CA SER A 74 16.96 -1.39 -10.47
C SER A 74 17.94 -1.50 -9.30
N LEU A 75 17.47 -1.95 -8.13
CA LEU A 75 18.31 -2.19 -6.97
C LEU A 75 19.20 -3.41 -7.19
N GLU A 76 18.66 -4.50 -7.73
CA GLU A 76 19.45 -5.69 -7.99
C GLU A 76 20.49 -5.47 -9.10
N ASP A 77 20.12 -4.81 -10.21
CA ASP A 77 21.06 -4.47 -11.28
C ASP A 77 22.27 -3.66 -10.75
N ALA A 78 22.02 -2.72 -9.82
CA ALA A 78 23.06 -1.91 -9.20
C ALA A 78 23.85 -2.72 -8.15
N PHE A 79 23.17 -3.52 -7.34
CA PHE A 79 23.80 -4.28 -6.25
C PHE A 79 24.64 -5.44 -6.79
N GLU A 80 24.22 -6.10 -7.86
CA GLU A 80 24.98 -7.14 -8.57
C GLU A 80 26.35 -6.60 -9.03
N LEU A 81 26.37 -5.42 -9.66
CA LEU A 81 27.60 -4.76 -10.08
C LEU A 81 28.54 -4.52 -8.89
N VAL A 82 28.02 -4.00 -7.78
CA VAL A 82 28.81 -3.75 -6.56
C VAL A 82 29.36 -5.05 -5.96
N ARG A 83 28.58 -6.13 -5.97
CA ARG A 83 29.05 -7.45 -5.49
C ARG A 83 30.16 -8.01 -6.38
N HIS A 84 30.07 -7.87 -7.69
CA HIS A 84 31.13 -8.27 -8.61
C HIS A 84 32.40 -7.44 -8.43
N GLU A 85 32.27 -6.12 -8.25
CA GLU A 85 33.41 -5.25 -7.95
C GLU A 85 34.07 -5.61 -6.61
N ALA A 86 33.28 -5.90 -5.57
CA ALA A 86 33.80 -6.32 -4.28
C ALA A 86 34.56 -7.66 -4.38
N THR A 87 34.00 -8.61 -5.12
CA THR A 87 34.61 -9.93 -5.35
C THR A 87 35.91 -9.81 -6.13
N SER A 88 35.96 -8.99 -7.18
CA SER A 88 37.20 -8.75 -7.94
C SER A 88 38.29 -8.06 -7.12
N LYS A 89 37.92 -7.30 -6.09
CA LYS A 89 38.84 -6.70 -5.09
C LYS A 89 39.26 -7.69 -3.98
N GLY A 90 38.84 -8.95 -4.05
CA GLY A 90 39.24 -10.02 -3.11
C GLY A 90 38.28 -10.23 -1.93
N THR A 91 37.08 -9.66 -1.97
CA THR A 91 36.03 -9.93 -0.97
C THR A 91 35.46 -11.33 -1.20
N LYS A 92 35.27 -12.09 -0.12
CA LYS A 92 34.75 -13.46 -0.14
C LYS A 92 33.45 -13.56 0.66
N PRO A 93 32.56 -14.51 0.34
CA PRO A 93 31.39 -14.75 1.17
C PRO A 93 31.75 -15.26 2.57
N LEU A 94 30.79 -15.18 3.51
CA LEU A 94 30.89 -15.91 4.78
C LEU A 94 30.76 -17.42 4.52
N GLU A 95 31.46 -18.24 5.32
CA GLU A 95 31.54 -19.69 5.12
C GLU A 95 30.29 -20.42 5.63
N SER A 96 29.72 -20.00 6.76
CA SER A 96 28.63 -20.71 7.45
C SER A 96 27.23 -20.23 7.05
N VAL A 97 27.07 -18.94 6.72
CA VAL A 97 25.77 -18.30 6.51
C VAL A 97 25.75 -17.34 5.32
N VAL A 98 24.55 -16.98 4.88
CA VAL A 98 24.27 -15.84 4.00
C VAL A 98 23.24 -14.95 4.66
N ILE A 99 23.51 -13.63 4.65
CA ILE A 99 22.63 -12.60 5.17
C ILE A 99 22.35 -11.58 4.07
N GLY A 100 21.09 -11.39 3.73
CA GLY A 100 20.61 -10.31 2.88
C GLY A 100 19.65 -9.42 3.65
N VAL A 101 19.91 -8.11 3.68
CA VAL A 101 19.05 -7.11 4.33
C VAL A 101 18.67 -6.04 3.33
N TRP A 102 17.38 -5.84 3.14
CA TRP A 102 16.84 -4.86 2.21
C TRP A 102 15.79 -3.97 2.87
N HIS A 103 15.64 -2.79 2.30
CA HIS A 103 14.64 -1.83 2.72
C HIS A 103 14.15 -1.00 1.55
N TYR A 104 12.83 -0.85 1.44
CA TYR A 104 12.21 0.10 0.52
C TYR A 104 11.61 1.27 1.28
N ARG A 105 12.00 2.48 0.87
CA ARG A 105 11.45 3.74 1.36
C ARG A 105 10.23 4.13 0.52
N TYR A 106 9.12 4.43 1.19
CA TYR A 106 7.88 4.87 0.55
C TYR A 106 7.80 6.40 0.54
N GLY A 107 6.75 6.95 -0.07
CA GLY A 107 6.46 8.39 -0.04
C GLY A 107 6.35 8.95 1.37
N THR A 108 7.39 9.67 1.81
CA THR A 108 7.39 10.45 3.05
C THR A 108 7.26 11.94 2.76
N SER A 109 7.16 12.77 3.81
CA SER A 109 7.08 14.23 3.70
C SER A 109 8.34 14.89 3.12
N SER A 110 9.44 14.16 3.00
CA SER A 110 10.72 14.66 2.45
C SER A 110 11.07 14.02 1.10
N PRO A 111 11.76 14.75 0.21
CA PRO A 111 12.24 14.19 -1.06
C PRO A 111 13.12 12.94 -0.85
N PRO A 112 13.08 11.98 -1.79
CA PRO A 112 13.97 10.83 -1.74
C PRO A 112 15.41 11.28 -2.08
N ALA A 113 16.37 10.87 -1.25
CA ALA A 113 17.79 11.12 -1.45
C ALA A 113 18.59 9.88 -1.01
N ILE A 114 19.70 9.58 -1.69
CA ILE A 114 20.54 8.39 -1.40
C ILE A 114 20.99 8.42 0.07
N LEU A 115 21.40 9.59 0.55
CA LEU A 115 21.85 9.79 1.93
C LEU A 115 20.74 9.50 2.97
N GLU A 116 19.48 9.76 2.60
CA GLU A 116 18.28 9.54 3.41
C GLU A 116 17.58 8.20 3.04
N THR A 117 18.29 7.30 2.36
CA THR A 117 17.82 5.96 1.99
C THR A 117 18.54 4.94 2.87
N HIS A 118 17.78 3.95 3.34
CA HIS A 118 18.31 2.86 4.13
C HIS A 118 19.27 1.98 3.35
N TRP A 119 20.12 1.21 4.01
CA TRP A 119 20.41 1.15 5.46
C TRP A 119 21.09 2.44 5.98
N HIS A 120 21.09 2.67 7.30
CA HIS A 120 21.84 3.78 7.90
C HIS A 120 23.01 3.28 8.75
N GLU A 121 24.09 4.05 8.73
CA GLU A 121 25.21 3.97 9.67
C GLU A 121 25.46 5.38 10.24
N TRP A 122 26.04 5.47 11.44
CA TRP A 122 26.51 6.73 12.01
C TRP A 122 28.03 6.76 12.01
N MET A 123 28.68 5.85 12.75
CA MET A 123 30.12 5.72 12.71
C MET A 123 30.55 4.86 11.50
N PRO A 124 31.56 5.31 10.73
CA PRO A 124 32.12 4.49 9.66
C PRO A 124 32.78 3.24 10.24
N ALA A 125 33.00 2.26 9.37
CA ALA A 125 33.76 1.05 9.68
C ALA A 125 35.13 1.41 10.29
N ARG A 126 35.44 0.81 11.44
CA ARG A 126 36.65 1.10 12.22
C ARG A 126 37.24 -0.18 12.79
N ASN A 127 38.56 -0.25 12.91
CA ASN A 127 39.20 -1.35 13.62
C ASN A 127 39.22 -1.05 15.12
N ALA A 128 38.74 -1.99 15.93
CA ALA A 128 38.79 -1.91 17.39
C ALA A 128 39.30 -3.22 17.99
N ILE A 129 39.84 -3.14 19.21
CA ILE A 129 40.12 -4.34 20.02
C ILE A 129 38.79 -4.84 20.56
N VAL A 130 38.48 -6.10 20.26
CA VAL A 130 37.25 -6.76 20.69
C VAL A 130 37.62 -8.05 21.40
N TRP A 131 37.10 -8.18 22.62
CA TRP A 131 37.10 -9.42 23.38
C TRP A 131 35.83 -10.21 23.06
N GLN A 132 36.00 -11.46 22.66
CA GLN A 132 34.88 -12.37 22.38
C GLN A 132 35.12 -13.68 23.10
N ILE A 133 34.05 -14.30 23.61
CA ILE A 133 34.15 -15.65 24.17
C ILE A 133 34.11 -16.66 23.04
N LYS A 134 35.12 -17.52 22.95
CA LYS A 134 35.13 -18.70 22.08
C LYS A 134 35.60 -19.89 22.88
N ASP A 135 34.86 -20.99 22.77
CA ASP A 135 35.16 -22.25 23.49
C ASP A 135 35.34 -22.06 25.01
N GLY A 136 34.63 -21.09 25.59
CA GLY A 136 34.72 -20.77 27.02
C GLY A 136 35.94 -19.95 27.42
N GLU A 137 36.67 -19.33 26.49
CA GLU A 137 37.80 -18.44 26.78
C GLU A 137 37.61 -17.06 26.13
N TRP A 138 38.08 -16.00 26.79
CA TRP A 138 38.08 -14.65 26.23
C TRP A 138 39.23 -14.47 25.24
N ILE A 139 38.90 -14.32 23.97
CA ILE A 139 39.85 -14.09 22.89
C ILE A 139 39.89 -12.62 22.53
N ARG A 140 41.08 -12.04 22.64
CA ARG A 140 41.40 -10.69 22.18
C ARG A 140 41.70 -10.70 20.68
N SER A 141 40.99 -9.87 19.91
CA SER A 141 41.30 -9.72 18.48
C SER A 141 41.00 -8.30 17.98
N ILE A 142 41.69 -7.88 16.92
CA ILE A 142 41.34 -6.66 16.20
C ILE A 142 40.25 -7.02 15.19
N LYS A 143 39.10 -6.36 15.32
CA LYS A 143 37.93 -6.57 14.46
C LYS A 143 37.53 -5.28 13.78
N ASN A 144 37.03 -5.41 12.54
CA ASN A 144 36.29 -4.34 11.91
C ASN A 144 34.90 -4.21 12.57
N VAL A 145 34.62 -3.06 13.18
CA VAL A 145 33.37 -2.73 13.86
C VAL A 145 32.57 -1.77 13.00
N ASN A 146 31.39 -2.21 12.59
CA ASN A 146 30.39 -1.37 11.94
C ASN A 146 28.99 -1.91 12.28
N HIS A 147 28.04 -1.00 12.45
CA HIS A 147 26.65 -1.32 12.74
C HIS A 147 25.79 -0.65 11.69
N ARG A 148 24.79 -1.39 11.20
CA ARG A 148 23.85 -0.90 10.21
C ARG A 148 22.44 -1.20 10.65
N ILE A 149 21.54 -0.28 10.35
CA ILE A 149 20.13 -0.47 10.63
C ILE A 149 19.26 -0.29 9.39
N THR A 150 18.11 -0.94 9.41
CA THR A 150 16.96 -0.55 8.59
C THR A 150 15.76 -0.31 9.49
N HIS A 151 15.00 0.75 9.22
CA HIS A 151 13.98 1.23 10.13
C HIS A 151 12.69 1.61 9.40
N ASN A 152 11.57 1.21 10.01
CA ASN A 152 10.22 1.62 9.67
C ASN A 152 9.60 2.29 10.90
N GLY A 153 8.95 3.43 10.71
CA GLY A 153 8.31 4.17 11.80
C GLY A 153 9.02 5.50 12.03
N ASP A 154 8.89 6.01 13.24
CA ASP A 154 9.35 7.35 13.63
C ASP A 154 9.92 7.26 15.06
N LEU A 155 11.10 7.86 15.29
CA LEU A 155 11.64 8.13 16.62
C LEU A 155 11.25 9.55 17.06
N ASP A 156 10.39 9.64 18.08
CA ASP A 156 9.94 10.92 18.64
C ASP A 156 10.96 11.45 19.66
N THR A 157 11.24 10.65 20.69
CA THR A 157 12.20 11.01 21.74
C THR A 157 12.97 9.80 22.25
N PHE A 158 14.10 10.05 22.92
CA PHE A 158 14.88 9.02 23.60
C PHE A 158 15.12 9.41 25.06
N GLN A 159 14.85 8.47 25.98
CA GLN A 159 15.01 8.67 27.41
C GLN A 159 16.47 8.50 27.81
N ILE A 160 17.09 9.60 28.25
CA ILE A 160 18.43 9.58 28.86
C ILE A 160 18.55 10.74 29.86
N PHE A 161 19.38 10.58 30.90
CA PHE A 161 19.52 11.56 31.99
C PHE A 161 18.20 11.87 32.72
N GLY A 162 17.29 10.89 32.79
CA GLY A 162 15.96 11.06 33.38
C GLY A 162 15.02 11.99 32.59
N LYS A 163 15.34 12.32 31.34
CA LYS A 163 14.54 13.21 30.48
C LYS A 163 14.30 12.59 29.10
N GLN A 164 13.18 12.95 28.48
CA GLN A 164 12.94 12.69 27.07
C GLN A 164 13.69 13.73 26.23
N ILE A 165 14.60 13.27 25.38
CA ILE A 165 15.38 14.12 24.48
C ILE A 165 14.81 14.01 23.07
N ASP A 166 14.43 15.13 22.47
CA ASP A 166 13.95 15.16 21.08
C ASP A 166 15.05 14.84 20.07
N ASN A 167 14.64 14.42 18.88
CA ASN A 167 15.52 13.98 17.80
C ASN A 167 16.57 15.03 17.38
N ALA A 168 16.24 16.33 17.38
CA ALA A 168 17.18 17.36 16.97
C ALA A 168 18.32 17.53 17.98
N ASN A 169 17.98 17.62 19.27
CA ASN A 169 18.95 17.70 20.36
C ASN A 169 19.74 16.41 20.50
N LEU A 170 19.10 15.26 20.31
CA LEU A 170 19.74 13.94 20.32
C LEU A 170 20.85 13.86 19.26
N GLY A 171 20.56 14.30 18.03
CA GLY A 171 21.55 14.31 16.95
C GLY A 171 22.79 15.15 17.28
N LEU A 172 22.61 16.35 17.82
CA LEU A 172 23.73 17.23 18.21
C LEU A 172 24.56 16.61 19.35
N TRP A 173 23.92 15.95 20.29
CA TRP A 173 24.60 15.29 21.41
C TRP A 173 25.41 14.07 20.93
N LEU A 174 24.83 13.23 20.07
CA LEU A 174 25.53 12.09 19.47
C LEU A 174 26.76 12.50 18.66
N GLU A 175 26.72 13.64 17.94
CA GLU A 175 27.88 14.16 17.21
C GLU A 175 29.11 14.33 18.12
N ARG A 176 28.87 14.76 19.37
CA ARG A 176 29.93 15.02 20.35
C ARG A 176 30.41 13.77 21.04
N VAL A 177 29.47 12.93 21.48
CA VAL A 177 29.77 11.69 22.21
C VAL A 177 30.46 10.66 21.33
N LEU A 178 30.06 10.57 20.05
CA LEU A 178 30.63 9.63 19.09
C LEU A 178 31.76 10.22 18.24
N HIS A 179 32.06 11.51 18.41
CA HIS A 179 33.05 12.26 17.62
C HIS A 179 32.87 12.10 16.11
N THR A 180 31.63 11.93 15.65
CA THR A 180 31.30 11.69 14.25
C THR A 180 30.20 12.65 13.82
N PRO A 181 30.40 13.48 12.79
CA PRO A 181 29.41 14.47 12.35
C PRO A 181 28.16 13.81 11.76
N ASN A 182 27.00 14.43 11.94
CA ASN A 182 25.76 13.97 11.35
C ASN A 182 25.42 14.80 10.10
N PHE A 183 25.46 14.15 8.95
CA PHE A 183 25.12 14.76 7.66
C PHE A 183 23.64 14.63 7.29
N THR A 184 22.85 13.93 8.10
CA THR A 184 21.46 13.57 7.80
C THR A 184 20.45 14.32 8.66
N THR A 185 19.25 14.48 8.12
CA THR A 185 18.14 15.12 8.85
C THR A 185 17.20 14.10 9.46
N GLY A 186 17.06 12.91 8.86
CA GLY A 186 16.17 11.84 9.33
C GLY A 186 16.48 11.35 10.75
N ASP A 187 15.52 10.63 11.31
CA ASP A 187 15.55 10.03 12.64
C ASP A 187 16.37 8.73 12.70
N SER A 188 16.31 7.95 11.63
CA SER A 188 16.92 6.63 11.51
C SER A 188 18.46 6.68 11.67
N PRO A 189 19.17 7.69 11.15
CA PRO A 189 20.57 7.92 11.49
C PRO A 189 20.84 8.08 12.99
N LYS A 190 19.97 8.75 13.75
CA LYS A 190 20.14 8.91 15.21
C LYS A 190 19.96 7.57 15.92
N ILE A 191 19.04 6.73 15.45
CA ILE A 191 18.93 5.34 15.93
C ILE A 191 20.25 4.60 15.66
N SER A 192 20.85 4.77 14.49
CA SER A 192 22.17 4.17 14.20
C SER A 192 23.27 4.68 15.14
N GLY A 193 23.27 5.98 15.47
CA GLY A 193 24.21 6.55 16.44
C GLY A 193 23.97 6.01 17.85
N LEU A 194 22.71 5.81 18.25
CA LEU A 194 22.39 5.14 19.51
C LEU A 194 22.88 3.68 19.51
N MET A 195 22.78 2.96 18.40
CA MET A 195 23.36 1.61 18.30
C MET A 195 24.89 1.63 18.44
N ASP A 196 25.58 2.58 17.80
CA ASP A 196 27.03 2.78 17.98
C ASP A 196 27.44 3.12 19.43
N LEU A 197 26.53 3.75 20.19
CA LEU A 197 26.74 4.05 21.62
C LEU A 197 26.44 2.86 22.53
N LEU A 198 25.42 2.06 22.20
CA LEU A 198 24.88 1.01 23.06
C LEU A 198 25.53 -0.36 22.83
N ILE A 199 26.04 -0.65 21.63
CA ILE A 199 26.71 -1.92 21.32
C ILE A 199 28.18 -1.81 21.76
N THR A 200 28.47 -2.34 22.94
CA THR A 200 29.77 -2.14 23.60
C THR A 200 30.46 -3.43 24.04
N GLN A 201 29.80 -4.59 23.94
CA GLN A 201 30.34 -5.85 24.45
C GLN A 201 31.76 -6.12 23.91
N GLY A 202 32.67 -6.42 24.83
CA GLY A 202 34.06 -6.73 24.53
C GLY A 202 34.93 -5.54 24.14
N MET A 203 34.41 -4.30 24.17
CA MET A 203 35.11 -3.08 23.76
C MET A 203 35.18 -2.08 24.91
N TRP A 204 36.35 -1.91 25.52
CA TRP A 204 36.52 -0.99 26.66
C TRP A 204 36.29 0.47 26.31
N ASP A 205 36.75 0.92 25.15
CA ASP A 205 36.56 2.31 24.68
C ASP A 205 35.07 2.66 24.53
N ALA A 206 34.28 1.75 23.98
CA ALA A 206 32.84 1.90 23.84
C ALA A 206 32.12 1.79 25.20
N SER A 207 32.52 0.84 26.04
CA SER A 207 31.90 0.59 27.35
C SER A 207 32.12 1.74 28.33
N LEU A 208 33.34 2.29 28.38
CA LEU A 208 33.69 3.46 29.20
C LEU A 208 32.97 4.72 28.73
N LYS A 209 32.83 4.89 27.41
CA LYS A 209 32.06 6.00 26.82
C LYS A 209 30.60 5.92 27.24
N LEU A 210 29.97 4.74 27.14
CA LEU A 210 28.59 4.54 27.59
C LEU A 210 28.45 4.76 29.10
N ALA A 211 29.34 4.18 29.91
CA ALA A 211 29.34 4.33 31.37
C ALA A 211 29.46 5.80 31.80
N TYR A 212 30.28 6.59 31.09
CA TYR A 212 30.37 8.02 31.34
C TYR A 212 29.03 8.73 31.10
N GLN A 213 28.31 8.37 30.02
CA GLN A 213 27.00 8.96 29.74
C GLN A 213 25.92 8.49 30.72
N LEU A 214 26.05 7.30 31.33
CA LEU A 214 25.05 6.79 32.28
C LEU A 214 25.26 7.35 33.69
N GLU A 215 26.51 7.44 34.16
CA GLU A 215 26.82 7.66 35.57
C GLU A 215 27.54 8.98 35.87
N VAL A 216 28.19 9.60 34.87
CA VAL A 216 29.04 10.79 35.08
C VAL A 216 28.40 12.05 34.52
N ALA A 217 27.90 12.00 33.29
CA ALA A 217 27.22 13.12 32.65
C ALA A 217 25.84 13.34 33.29
N GLY A 218 25.58 14.54 33.79
CA GLY A 218 24.29 14.88 34.43
C GLY A 218 23.19 15.31 33.47
N SER A 219 23.52 15.66 32.23
CA SER A 219 22.58 16.06 31.18
C SER A 219 23.24 16.10 29.81
N ILE A 220 22.45 16.29 28.74
CA ILE A 220 22.99 16.50 27.40
C ILE A 220 23.86 17.77 27.34
N GLU A 221 23.50 18.84 28.06
CA GLU A 221 24.23 20.11 28.12
C GLU A 221 25.64 19.95 28.71
N ALA A 222 25.90 18.88 29.46
CA ALA A 222 27.23 18.58 29.97
C ALA A 222 28.26 18.36 28.84
N ALA A 223 27.83 17.92 27.65
CA ALA A 223 28.68 17.84 26.46
C ALA A 223 28.88 19.21 25.77
N PHE A 224 28.16 20.24 26.21
CA PHE A 224 28.09 21.59 25.63
C PHE A 224 28.56 22.70 26.60
N GLY A 225 29.39 22.35 27.58
CA GLY A 225 29.86 23.27 28.61
C GLY A 225 28.73 23.84 29.48
N GLY A 226 27.68 23.04 29.72
CA GLY A 226 26.48 23.45 30.46
C GLY A 226 25.52 24.34 29.67
N ARG A 227 25.75 24.55 28.36
CA ARG A 227 24.89 25.35 27.48
C ARG A 227 23.91 24.48 26.70
N LYS A 228 22.86 25.10 26.16
CA LYS A 228 21.92 24.41 25.27
C LYS A 228 22.63 23.78 24.05
N PRO A 229 22.16 22.63 23.55
CA PRO A 229 22.74 21.98 22.39
C PRO A 229 22.81 22.90 21.16
N ALA A 230 24.01 23.15 20.66
CA ALA A 230 24.24 23.92 19.45
C ALA A 230 25.61 23.59 18.84
N LYS A 231 25.74 23.66 17.51
CA LYS A 231 27.01 23.36 16.81
C LYS A 231 28.18 24.26 17.25
N HIS A 232 27.91 25.49 17.64
CA HIS A 232 28.93 26.47 18.05
C HIS A 232 29.27 26.47 19.55
N ALA A 233 28.58 25.66 20.37
CA ALA A 233 28.87 25.60 21.81
C ALA A 233 30.16 24.81 22.10
N PRO A 234 30.87 25.07 23.23
CA PRO A 234 32.11 24.36 23.57
C PRO A 234 31.90 22.85 23.64
N ASN A 235 32.80 22.03 23.07
CA ASN A 235 32.73 20.57 23.20
C ASN A 235 33.44 20.11 24.48
N THR A 236 32.66 19.67 25.46
CA THR A 236 33.15 19.19 26.77
C THR A 236 32.90 17.70 26.99
N ALA A 237 32.45 16.97 25.95
CA ALA A 237 32.46 15.52 26.00
C ALA A 237 33.92 15.00 26.06
N PRO A 238 34.19 13.87 26.75
CA PRO A 238 35.52 13.26 26.76
C PRO A 238 36.05 13.13 25.34
N SER A 239 37.28 13.58 25.10
CA SER A 239 37.90 13.51 23.78
C SER A 239 38.28 12.08 23.41
N GLN A 240 38.48 11.83 22.11
CA GLN A 240 38.91 10.52 21.62
C GLN A 240 40.26 10.08 22.23
N GLN A 241 41.17 11.03 22.51
CA GLN A 241 42.45 10.74 23.17
C GLN A 241 42.25 10.34 24.64
N GLU A 242 41.37 11.03 25.37
CA GLU A 242 41.05 10.66 26.76
C GLU A 242 40.42 9.28 26.84
N LEU A 243 39.42 9.00 26.00
CA LEU A 243 38.75 7.69 25.95
C LEU A 243 39.72 6.56 25.61
N SER A 244 40.64 6.79 24.68
CA SER A 244 41.67 5.79 24.31
C SER A 244 42.59 5.50 25.48
N ARG A 245 43.05 6.53 26.19
CA ARG A 245 43.87 6.38 27.40
C ARG A 245 43.13 5.63 28.51
N TRP A 246 41.85 5.91 28.71
CA TRP A 246 41.04 5.20 29.72
C TRP A 246 40.90 3.72 29.36
N ALA A 247 40.65 3.43 28.08
CA ALA A 247 40.53 2.06 27.57
C ALA A 247 41.84 1.27 27.72
N GLU A 248 43.00 1.89 27.46
CA GLU A 248 44.32 1.25 27.66
C GLU A 248 44.53 0.79 29.11
N ILE A 249 44.18 1.63 30.08
CA ILE A 249 44.30 1.29 31.51
C ILE A 249 43.39 0.09 31.87
N TYR A 250 42.15 0.10 31.39
CA TYR A 250 41.19 -0.98 31.63
C TYR A 250 41.60 -2.27 30.93
N GLU A 251 42.14 -2.17 29.72
CA GLU A 251 42.66 -3.28 28.93
C GLU A 251 43.82 -3.99 29.65
N GLU A 252 44.78 -3.24 30.21
CA GLU A 252 45.90 -3.79 30.99
C GLU A 252 45.46 -4.56 32.24
N ILE A 253 44.39 -4.09 32.90
CA ILE A 253 43.83 -4.73 34.09
C ILE A 253 43.04 -5.98 33.70
N TRP A 254 42.22 -5.87 32.64
CA TRP A 254 41.41 -6.98 32.13
C TRP A 254 42.27 -8.15 31.65
N GLN A 255 43.41 -7.89 31.00
CA GLN A 255 44.35 -8.94 30.57
C GLN A 255 44.88 -9.82 31.71
N LYS A 256 44.84 -9.33 32.96
CA LYS A 256 45.24 -10.10 34.15
C LYS A 256 44.10 -10.89 34.78
N HIS A 257 42.87 -10.68 34.33
CA HIS A 257 41.64 -11.21 34.93
C HIS A 257 40.69 -11.83 33.89
N ASN A 258 41.13 -12.08 32.66
CA ASN A 258 40.27 -12.51 31.55
C ASN A 258 39.83 -13.98 31.61
N ASP A 259 39.78 -14.59 32.80
CA ASP A 259 39.23 -15.92 32.99
C ASP A 259 37.70 -15.89 32.74
N ALA A 260 37.19 -16.86 32.00
CA ALA A 260 35.76 -16.95 31.71
C ALA A 260 34.90 -17.23 32.95
N GLU A 261 35.50 -17.76 34.02
CA GLU A 261 34.86 -17.92 35.34
C GLU A 261 34.32 -16.59 35.90
N ILE A 262 34.82 -15.43 35.45
CA ILE A 262 34.29 -14.11 35.81
C ILE A 262 32.78 -13.97 35.57
N LEU A 263 32.24 -14.61 34.53
CA LEU A 263 30.81 -14.52 34.23
C LEU A 263 29.94 -15.30 35.23
N PHE A 264 30.53 -16.24 35.97
CA PHE A 264 29.80 -17.20 36.81
C PHE A 264 30.08 -17.02 38.31
N HIS A 265 31.22 -16.42 38.67
CA HIS A 265 31.65 -16.28 40.06
C HIS A 265 31.74 -14.81 40.51
N LYS A 266 30.86 -14.44 41.45
CA LYS A 266 30.79 -13.08 42.04
C LYS A 266 32.10 -12.59 42.67
N GLU A 267 32.92 -13.51 43.18
CA GLU A 267 34.19 -13.19 43.83
C GLU A 267 35.22 -12.61 42.85
N TYR A 268 35.34 -13.19 41.66
CA TYR A 268 36.25 -12.70 40.62
C TYR A 268 35.82 -11.35 40.06
N LEU A 269 34.51 -11.15 39.83
CA LEU A 269 33.93 -9.85 39.48
C LEU A 269 34.22 -8.78 40.54
N SER A 270 34.11 -9.14 41.82
CA SER A 270 34.38 -8.21 42.92
C SER A 270 35.87 -7.81 42.97
N HIS A 271 36.78 -8.74 42.65
CA HIS A 271 38.21 -8.44 42.59
C HIS A 271 38.56 -7.52 41.41
N LEU A 272 38.00 -7.78 40.22
CA LEU A 272 38.14 -6.91 39.06
C LEU A 272 37.60 -5.50 39.33
N GLU A 273 36.40 -5.39 39.92
CA GLU A 273 35.79 -4.11 40.31
C GLU A 273 36.72 -3.31 41.23
N ALA A 274 37.33 -3.95 42.24
CA ALA A 274 38.23 -3.28 43.16
C ALA A 274 39.49 -2.71 42.48
N GLN A 275 40.07 -3.44 41.53
CA GLN A 275 41.25 -2.98 40.78
C GLN A 275 40.91 -1.84 39.81
N LEU A 276 39.81 -1.97 39.07
CA LEU A 276 39.33 -0.94 38.16
C LEU A 276 38.91 0.33 38.91
N LEU A 277 38.33 0.20 40.11
CA LEU A 277 38.00 1.33 40.97
C LEU A 277 39.26 2.07 41.43
N LYS A 278 40.35 1.35 41.74
CA LYS A 278 41.63 1.96 42.08
C LYS A 278 42.20 2.77 40.91
N ALA A 279 42.14 2.21 39.70
CA ALA A 279 42.63 2.86 38.48
C ALA A 279 41.75 4.04 38.01
N SER A 280 40.45 3.99 38.31
CA SER A 280 39.50 5.03 37.88
C SER A 280 39.69 6.38 38.58
N LYS A 281 40.46 6.42 39.68
CA LYS A 281 40.88 7.66 40.33
C LYS A 281 41.74 8.55 39.45
N ASP A 282 42.47 7.95 38.50
CA ASP A 282 43.33 8.66 37.55
C ASP A 282 42.59 9.05 36.26
N ILE A 283 41.33 8.60 36.11
CA ILE A 283 40.49 8.73 34.92
C ILE A 283 39.42 9.83 35.10
N LEU A 284 38.74 9.83 36.25
CA LEU A 284 37.68 10.79 36.56
C LEU A 284 38.24 11.99 37.35
N PRO A 285 37.63 13.19 37.23
CA PRO A 285 38.03 14.33 38.04
C PRO A 285 37.98 14.02 39.54
N SER A 286 38.99 14.47 40.29
CA SER A 286 39.18 14.21 41.73
C SER A 286 38.07 14.72 42.66
N GLN A 287 37.07 15.42 42.14
CA GLN A 287 35.91 15.97 42.87
C GLN A 287 34.71 15.02 42.95
N ARG A 288 34.77 13.82 42.34
CA ARG A 288 33.66 12.84 42.37
C ARG A 288 33.66 11.98 43.62
N SER A 289 32.47 11.70 44.15
CA SER A 289 32.26 10.83 45.31
C SER A 289 32.68 9.37 45.01
N LYS A 290 32.92 8.58 46.06
CA LYS A 290 33.30 7.17 45.93
C LYS A 290 32.15 6.35 45.32
N GLU A 291 30.92 6.74 45.62
CA GLU A 291 29.69 6.14 45.11
C GLU A 291 29.58 6.33 43.60
N GLU A 292 29.79 7.55 43.09
CA GLU A 292 29.79 7.84 41.64
C GLU A 292 30.89 7.09 40.89
N GLN A 293 32.10 7.00 41.46
CA GLN A 293 33.20 6.23 40.86
C GLN A 293 32.87 4.74 40.79
N THR A 294 32.23 4.20 41.84
CA THR A 294 31.80 2.79 41.88
C THR A 294 30.70 2.53 40.85
N ALA A 295 29.73 3.43 40.72
CA ALA A 295 28.68 3.32 39.72
C ALA A 295 29.25 3.32 38.29
N PHE A 296 30.17 4.24 37.98
CA PHE A 296 30.87 4.29 36.69
C PHE A 296 31.59 2.98 36.35
N VAL A 297 32.38 2.44 37.29
CA VAL A 297 33.11 1.18 37.07
C VAL A 297 32.15 0.02 36.83
N ARG A 298 31.08 -0.08 37.63
CA ARG A 298 30.07 -1.14 37.47
C ARG A 298 29.34 -1.03 36.14
N ALA A 299 28.96 0.18 35.74
CA ALA A 299 28.33 0.42 34.45
C ALA A 299 29.28 0.06 33.29
N ALA A 300 30.58 0.37 33.42
CA ALA A 300 31.58 0.01 32.41
C ALA A 300 31.77 -1.51 32.31
N ILE A 301 31.84 -2.22 33.43
CA ILE A 301 31.94 -3.69 33.46
C ILE A 301 30.68 -4.33 32.86
N ASP A 302 29.48 -3.90 33.28
CA ASP A 302 28.21 -4.44 32.76
C ASP A 302 28.07 -4.18 31.25
N ALA A 303 28.42 -2.98 30.79
CA ALA A 303 28.44 -2.64 29.36
C ALA A 303 29.45 -3.51 28.58
N PHE A 304 30.63 -3.76 29.14
CA PHE A 304 31.66 -4.57 28.51
C PHE A 304 31.28 -6.04 28.42
N LEU A 305 30.66 -6.60 29.48
CA LEU A 305 30.34 -8.02 29.53
C LEU A 305 29.07 -8.37 28.76
N HIS A 306 28.08 -7.47 28.73
CA HIS A 306 26.72 -7.88 28.39
C HIS A 306 26.03 -7.07 27.31
N ASN A 307 26.48 -5.87 26.95
CA ASN A 307 25.80 -5.05 25.93
C ASN A 307 26.17 -5.50 24.50
N ASP A 308 25.77 -6.72 24.18
CA ASP A 308 25.79 -7.26 22.83
C ASP A 308 24.74 -6.59 21.94
N LEU A 309 24.66 -7.01 20.68
CA LEU A 309 23.68 -6.49 19.72
C LEU A 309 22.23 -6.58 20.26
N TYR A 310 21.87 -7.68 20.91
CA TYR A 310 20.51 -7.96 21.37
C TYR A 310 20.13 -7.16 22.61
N ARG A 311 21.01 -7.12 23.62
CA ARG A 311 20.82 -6.31 24.83
C ARG A 311 20.84 -4.82 24.50
N ALA A 312 21.71 -4.36 23.60
CA ALA A 312 21.74 -2.97 23.15
C ALA A 312 20.40 -2.56 22.49
N THR A 313 19.85 -3.39 21.60
CA THR A 313 18.54 -3.12 20.99
C THR A 313 17.42 -3.14 22.04
N ARG A 314 17.44 -4.03 23.03
CA ARG A 314 16.48 -4.02 24.15
C ARG A 314 16.55 -2.73 24.97
N ILE A 315 17.77 -2.26 25.29
CA ILE A 315 17.98 -0.98 25.99
C ILE A 315 17.43 0.18 25.15
N PHE A 316 17.68 0.17 23.84
CA PHE A 316 17.11 1.18 22.94
C PHE A 316 15.57 1.16 23.00
N MET A 317 14.95 0.00 22.76
CA MET A 317 13.49 -0.14 22.71
C MET A 317 12.82 0.24 24.04
N SER A 318 13.46 -0.02 25.19
CA SER A 318 12.91 0.37 26.51
C SER A 318 12.96 1.88 26.80
N ARG A 319 13.81 2.62 26.08
CA ARG A 319 14.05 4.06 26.30
C ARG A 319 13.53 4.92 25.16
N ALA A 320 13.23 4.34 24.01
CA ALA A 320 12.76 5.05 22.84
C ALA A 320 11.23 5.23 22.86
N GLU A 321 10.78 6.44 22.55
CA GLU A 321 9.37 6.74 22.32
C GLU A 321 9.15 6.93 20.82
N GLY A 322 8.15 6.23 20.27
CA GLY A 322 7.86 6.24 18.85
C GLY A 322 7.31 4.89 18.36
N SER A 323 7.50 4.63 17.06
CA SER A 323 7.12 3.37 16.42
C SER A 323 8.30 2.79 15.64
N PHE A 324 8.53 1.48 15.78
CA PHE A 324 9.75 0.81 15.36
C PHE A 324 9.45 -0.54 14.71
N GLY A 325 9.75 -0.64 13.43
CA GLY A 325 10.06 -1.88 12.73
C GLY A 325 11.54 -1.81 12.44
N LEU A 326 12.37 -2.30 13.37
CA LEU A 326 13.81 -2.09 13.35
C LEU A 326 14.52 -3.40 13.02
N VAL A 327 15.53 -3.31 12.17
CA VAL A 327 16.52 -4.36 11.94
C VAL A 327 17.87 -3.80 12.31
N THR A 328 18.62 -4.51 13.13
CA THR A 328 19.99 -4.14 13.53
C THR A 328 20.94 -5.26 13.14
N VAL A 329 22.00 -4.90 12.40
CA VAL A 329 23.04 -5.81 11.91
C VAL A 329 24.40 -5.27 12.32
N SER A 330 25.32 -6.15 12.71
CA SER A 330 26.67 -5.78 13.11
C SER A 330 27.71 -6.72 12.53
N THR A 331 28.88 -6.19 12.18
CA THR A 331 30.06 -7.00 11.83
C THR A 331 30.58 -7.85 12.99
N LEU A 332 30.12 -7.60 14.23
CA LEU A 332 30.43 -8.41 15.41
C LEU A 332 29.52 -9.63 15.59
N SER A 333 28.43 -9.70 14.83
CA SER A 333 27.43 -10.78 14.85
C SER A 333 27.33 -11.41 13.47
N GLU A 334 28.15 -12.43 13.21
CA GLU A 334 28.29 -13.02 11.87
C GLU A 334 27.08 -13.88 11.45
N GLU A 335 26.37 -14.48 12.41
CA GLU A 335 25.33 -15.50 12.16
C GLU A 335 23.94 -15.13 12.66
N SER A 336 23.78 -13.92 13.18
CA SER A 336 22.51 -13.43 13.72
C SER A 336 22.28 -11.96 13.45
N LEU A 337 21.01 -11.57 13.46
CA LEU A 337 20.56 -10.19 13.43
C LEU A 337 19.43 -9.99 14.45
N VAL A 338 19.12 -8.75 14.77
CA VAL A 338 18.07 -8.41 15.72
C VAL A 338 16.94 -7.69 15.00
N LEU A 339 15.71 -8.15 15.25
CA LEU A 339 14.46 -7.58 14.76
C LEU A 339 13.70 -6.96 15.92
N SER A 340 13.00 -5.85 15.70
CA SER A 340 12.11 -5.26 16.71
C SER A 340 10.81 -4.77 16.10
N SER A 341 9.73 -4.89 16.87
CA SER A 341 8.37 -4.54 16.47
C SER A 341 7.66 -3.80 17.61
N GLN A 342 7.35 -2.52 17.42
CA GLN A 342 6.55 -1.70 18.33
C GLN A 342 5.81 -0.63 17.53
N GLY A 343 4.49 -0.67 17.47
CA GLY A 343 3.67 0.18 16.60
C GLY A 343 3.90 -0.03 15.09
N GLN A 344 4.86 -0.88 14.72
CA GLN A 344 5.15 -1.28 13.35
C GLN A 344 5.31 -2.80 13.27
N PRO A 345 4.81 -3.42 12.20
CA PRO A 345 4.81 -4.87 11.99
C PRO A 345 6.23 -5.43 11.77
N MET A 346 6.45 -6.63 12.27
CA MET A 346 7.54 -7.49 11.80
C MET A 346 7.10 -8.95 11.84
N THR A 347 7.36 -9.67 10.78
CA THR A 347 7.02 -11.09 10.63
C THR A 347 8.28 -11.85 10.23
N ILE A 348 8.44 -13.04 10.82
CA ILE A 348 9.54 -13.96 10.57
C ILE A 348 8.96 -15.25 10.02
N GLY A 349 9.57 -15.78 8.97
CA GLY A 349 9.24 -17.08 8.40
C GLY A 349 10.45 -18.00 8.40
N PHE A 350 10.24 -19.26 8.71
CA PHE A 350 11.28 -20.27 8.83
C PHE A 350 11.01 -21.41 7.86
N ASN A 351 12.07 -21.87 7.19
CA ASN A 351 12.12 -23.12 6.43
C ASN A 351 13.13 -24.04 7.13
N LEU A 352 12.62 -24.97 7.93
CA LEU A 352 13.47 -25.89 8.69
C LEU A 352 14.27 -26.86 7.81
N PRO A 353 13.68 -27.46 6.74
CA PRO A 353 14.42 -28.38 5.87
C PRO A 353 15.69 -27.78 5.23
N GLU A 354 15.61 -26.53 4.78
CA GLU A 354 16.73 -25.83 4.11
C GLU A 354 17.51 -24.91 5.05
N ALA A 355 17.19 -24.91 6.35
CA ALA A 355 17.86 -24.16 7.41
C ALA A 355 18.04 -22.66 7.10
N TYR A 356 16.95 -22.01 6.70
CA TYR A 356 16.91 -20.56 6.51
C TYR A 356 15.63 -19.94 7.08
N MET A 357 15.71 -18.64 7.29
CA MET A 357 14.60 -17.77 7.64
C MET A 357 14.55 -16.55 6.73
N VAL A 358 13.36 -16.02 6.54
CA VAL A 358 13.08 -14.74 5.89
C VAL A 358 12.29 -13.87 6.84
N TYR A 359 12.45 -12.56 6.76
CA TYR A 359 11.65 -11.64 7.56
C TYR A 359 11.12 -10.50 6.71
N ALA A 360 9.99 -9.93 7.09
CA ALA A 360 9.50 -8.71 6.48
C ALA A 360 8.58 -7.94 7.40
N SER A 361 8.48 -6.63 7.19
CA SER A 361 7.41 -5.82 7.74
C SER A 361 6.04 -6.10 7.08
N GLU A 362 6.02 -6.88 6.01
CA GLU A 362 4.82 -7.29 5.30
C GLU A 362 4.68 -8.82 5.33
N PRO A 363 3.70 -9.39 6.05
CA PRO A 363 3.50 -10.84 6.09
C PRO A 363 3.36 -11.47 4.70
N ALA A 364 2.83 -10.75 3.71
CA ALA A 364 2.73 -11.22 2.34
C ALA A 364 4.09 -11.52 1.69
N ALA A 365 5.13 -10.74 2.00
CA ALA A 365 6.48 -10.99 1.49
C ALA A 365 7.07 -12.28 2.06
N VAL A 366 6.79 -12.59 3.33
CA VAL A 366 7.19 -13.89 3.91
C VAL A 366 6.37 -15.03 3.29
N ASN A 367 5.07 -14.81 3.10
CA ASN A 367 4.20 -15.78 2.46
C ASN A 367 4.61 -16.09 1.01
N SER A 368 5.10 -15.09 0.25
CA SER A 368 5.49 -15.29 -1.15
C SER A 368 6.62 -16.29 -1.33
N VAL A 369 7.48 -16.42 -0.32
CA VAL A 369 8.59 -17.39 -0.29
C VAL A 369 8.16 -18.75 0.29
N LEU A 370 7.38 -18.75 1.39
CA LEU A 370 7.20 -19.96 2.20
C LEU A 370 5.86 -20.69 2.03
N VAL A 371 4.83 -20.09 1.44
CA VAL A 371 3.51 -20.74 1.35
C VAL A 371 3.60 -22.05 0.57
N GLY A 372 3.03 -23.11 1.14
CA GLY A 372 3.02 -24.44 0.54
C GLY A 372 4.30 -25.25 0.80
N MET A 373 5.37 -24.64 1.32
CA MET A 373 6.61 -25.36 1.64
C MET A 373 6.42 -26.29 2.86
N PRO A 374 6.95 -27.52 2.82
CA PRO A 374 6.86 -28.46 3.93
C PRO A 374 7.69 -28.01 5.13
N ASN A 375 7.20 -28.26 6.35
CA ASN A 375 7.89 -27.90 7.60
C ASN A 375 8.34 -26.43 7.69
N SER A 376 7.57 -25.53 7.05
CA SER A 376 7.76 -24.08 7.14
C SER A 376 6.68 -23.45 8.01
N TYR A 377 7.06 -22.45 8.81
CA TYR A 377 6.16 -21.72 9.70
C TYR A 377 6.44 -20.22 9.70
N ARG A 378 5.44 -19.44 10.11
CA ARG A 378 5.50 -17.99 10.23
C ARG A 378 5.16 -17.57 11.66
N LEU A 379 5.96 -16.66 12.20
CA LEU A 379 5.79 -16.03 13.50
C LEU A 379 5.67 -14.51 13.31
N ASP A 380 4.56 -13.94 13.74
CA ASP A 380 4.33 -12.49 13.71
C ASP A 380 4.70 -11.92 15.10
N LEU A 381 5.56 -10.90 15.14
CA LEU A 381 5.92 -10.20 16.38
C LEU A 381 4.76 -9.29 16.85
N ASP A 382 4.61 -9.17 18.17
CA ASP A 382 3.58 -8.36 18.81
C ASP A 382 3.98 -6.88 18.82
N GLN A 383 3.49 -6.16 17.81
CA GLN A 383 3.71 -4.73 17.67
C GLN A 383 2.97 -3.89 18.73
N GLU A 384 1.95 -4.40 19.42
CA GLU A 384 1.22 -3.63 20.45
C GLU A 384 1.93 -3.72 21.80
N ALA A 385 2.34 -4.93 22.19
CA ALA A 385 3.11 -5.16 23.41
C ALA A 385 4.57 -4.72 23.30
N GLY A 386 5.10 -4.66 22.07
CA GLY A 386 6.50 -4.40 21.81
C GLY A 386 7.36 -5.65 22.00
N GLU A 387 8.05 -6.10 20.94
CA GLU A 387 8.92 -7.28 20.99
C GLU A 387 10.26 -7.05 20.30
N VAL A 388 11.31 -7.69 20.84
CA VAL A 388 12.67 -7.74 20.27
C VAL A 388 13.06 -9.20 20.05
N ALA A 389 13.38 -9.57 18.82
CA ALA A 389 13.75 -10.94 18.45
C ALA A 389 15.22 -11.01 18.01
N LEU A 390 16.02 -11.86 18.66
CA LEU A 390 17.30 -12.31 18.16
C LEU A 390 17.06 -13.52 17.26
N VAL A 391 17.47 -13.42 15.99
CA VAL A 391 17.25 -14.48 15.00
C VAL A 391 18.57 -15.01 14.45
N GLY A 392 18.66 -16.34 14.38
CA GLY A 392 19.73 -17.10 13.74
C GLY A 392 19.17 -17.97 12.61
N THR A 393 20.00 -18.84 12.02
CA THR A 393 19.56 -19.72 10.92
C THR A 393 18.42 -20.67 11.32
N ASN A 394 18.47 -21.22 12.54
CA ASN A 394 17.48 -22.16 13.09
C ASN A 394 17.06 -21.82 14.53
N SER A 395 17.28 -20.59 14.99
CA SER A 395 17.01 -20.19 16.37
C SER A 395 16.31 -18.84 16.42
N VAL A 396 15.37 -18.69 17.35
CA VAL A 396 14.71 -17.43 17.63
C VAL A 396 14.50 -17.28 19.13
N THR A 397 14.95 -16.15 19.67
CA THR A 397 14.68 -15.74 21.05
C THR A 397 13.92 -14.43 21.01
N VAL A 398 12.77 -14.36 21.67
CA VAL A 398 11.90 -13.16 21.67
C VAL A 398 11.79 -12.61 23.09
N TYR A 399 12.12 -11.34 23.26
CA TYR A 399 11.89 -10.57 24.48
C TYR A 399 10.62 -9.73 24.35
N SER A 400 9.70 -9.88 25.31
CA SER A 400 8.50 -9.05 25.42
C SER A 400 8.78 -7.82 26.26
N MET A 401 8.57 -6.64 25.69
CA MET A 401 8.75 -5.36 26.39
C MET A 401 7.67 -5.19 27.47
N ALA A 402 6.45 -5.63 27.20
CA ALA A 402 5.34 -5.57 28.15
C ALA A 402 5.55 -6.49 29.37
N GLU A 403 6.12 -7.69 29.17
CA GLU A 403 6.33 -8.65 30.26
C GLU A 403 7.70 -8.53 30.93
N GLY A 404 8.65 -7.83 30.32
CA GLY A 404 10.01 -7.66 30.86
C GLY A 404 10.82 -8.95 30.91
N ARG A 405 10.53 -9.92 30.03
CA ARG A 405 11.19 -11.22 29.99
C ARG A 405 11.26 -11.79 28.58
N GLU A 406 12.11 -12.82 28.42
CA GLU A 406 12.07 -13.68 27.24
C GLU A 406 10.86 -14.61 27.28
N LEU A 407 10.25 -14.82 26.12
CA LEU A 407 9.14 -15.73 25.92
C LEU A 407 9.65 -17.16 25.83
N LEU A 408 8.88 -18.10 26.39
CA LEU A 408 9.17 -19.53 26.32
C LEU A 408 8.89 -20.05 24.90
N GLU A 409 9.61 -21.09 24.50
CA GLU A 409 9.42 -21.75 23.20
C GLU A 409 7.95 -22.19 23.00
N SER A 410 7.32 -22.76 24.03
CA SER A 410 5.91 -23.15 23.99
C SER A 410 4.93 -21.98 23.78
N GLU A 411 5.31 -20.74 24.10
CA GLU A 411 4.51 -19.53 23.83
C GLU A 411 4.64 -19.13 22.36
N LEU A 412 5.84 -19.25 21.79
CA LEU A 412 6.12 -18.98 20.38
C LEU A 412 5.51 -20.04 19.46
N GLU A 413 5.56 -21.32 19.85
CA GLU A 413 4.92 -22.43 19.13
C GLU A 413 3.40 -22.23 19.00
N LYS A 414 2.74 -21.75 20.06
CA LYS A 414 1.29 -21.43 20.02
C LYS A 414 0.94 -20.32 19.04
N ARG A 415 1.88 -19.42 18.75
CA ARG A 415 1.73 -18.31 17.79
C ARG A 415 2.19 -18.69 16.37
N SER A 416 2.89 -19.82 16.22
CA SER A 416 3.47 -20.24 14.96
C SER A 416 2.40 -20.74 13.99
N MET A 417 2.35 -20.14 12.81
CA MET A 417 1.41 -20.51 11.75
C MET A 417 2.10 -21.42 10.75
N PRO A 418 1.64 -22.67 10.55
CA PRO A 418 2.19 -23.52 9.50
C PRO A 418 1.89 -22.91 8.14
N MET A 419 2.87 -22.95 7.23
CA MET A 419 2.76 -22.43 5.87
C MET A 419 2.27 -23.48 4.88
N GLN A 420 2.37 -24.77 5.24
CA GLN A 420 1.83 -25.88 4.48
C GLN A 420 0.36 -26.12 4.85
N ASN A 421 -0.52 -26.26 3.84
CA ASN A 421 -1.93 -26.64 4.01
C ASN A 421 -2.73 -25.77 5.00
N ASN A 422 -2.40 -24.48 5.13
CA ASN A 422 -3.13 -23.54 5.99
C ASN A 422 -4.32 -22.93 5.23
N PRO A 423 -5.57 -23.21 5.63
CA PRO A 423 -6.75 -22.75 4.89
C PRO A 423 -6.97 -21.23 4.95
N TYR A 424 -6.29 -20.52 5.85
CA TYR A 424 -6.40 -19.07 5.99
C TYR A 424 -5.42 -18.28 5.12
N ILE A 425 -4.43 -18.94 4.53
CA ILE A 425 -3.36 -18.32 3.74
C ILE A 425 -3.54 -18.69 2.27
N GLN A 426 -3.70 -17.68 1.41
CA GLN A 426 -3.78 -17.89 -0.03
C GLN A 426 -2.39 -18.07 -0.65
N LEU A 427 -2.32 -18.89 -1.70
CA LEU A 427 -1.11 -19.03 -2.50
C LEU A 427 -0.81 -17.72 -3.25
N PRO A 428 0.47 -17.32 -3.32
CA PRO A 428 0.89 -16.20 -4.15
C PRO A 428 0.47 -16.40 -5.60
N LYS A 429 0.06 -15.32 -6.26
CA LYS A 429 -0.31 -15.38 -7.67
C LYS A 429 0.92 -15.40 -8.56
N VAL A 430 0.82 -16.14 -9.66
CA VAL A 430 1.86 -16.18 -10.69
C VAL A 430 2.02 -14.79 -11.30
N GLU A 431 3.27 -14.42 -11.60
CA GLU A 431 3.61 -13.16 -12.24
C GLU A 431 2.94 -13.03 -13.62
N THR A 432 2.45 -11.83 -13.92
CA THR A 432 1.86 -11.52 -15.22
C THR A 432 2.43 -10.22 -15.79
N GLN A 433 2.58 -10.17 -17.12
CA GLN A 433 3.09 -8.99 -17.83
C GLN A 433 2.08 -7.82 -17.85
N ASP A 434 0.80 -8.09 -17.62
CA ASP A 434 -0.28 -7.10 -17.62
C ASP A 434 -1.26 -7.43 -16.49
N PRO A 435 -0.94 -7.04 -15.23
CA PRO A 435 -1.76 -7.35 -14.07
C PRO A 435 -3.21 -6.88 -14.19
N VAL A 436 -3.44 -5.73 -14.83
CA VAL A 436 -4.80 -5.21 -15.07
C VAL A 436 -5.58 -6.14 -16.01
N ALA A 437 -4.95 -6.65 -17.07
CA ALA A 437 -5.59 -7.63 -17.96
C ALA A 437 -5.89 -8.94 -17.24
N SER A 438 -4.96 -9.43 -16.40
CA SER A 438 -5.17 -10.65 -15.60
C SER A 438 -6.35 -10.47 -14.67
N ASP A 439 -6.40 -9.35 -13.95
CA ASP A 439 -7.48 -9.05 -13.02
C ASP A 439 -8.84 -9.01 -13.73
N ILE A 440 -8.95 -8.31 -14.88
CA ILE A 440 -10.19 -8.26 -15.67
C ILE A 440 -10.62 -9.67 -16.14
N GLN A 441 -9.67 -10.50 -16.56
CA GLN A 441 -9.95 -11.85 -17.05
C GLN A 441 -10.37 -12.81 -15.94
N GLU A 442 -9.93 -12.57 -14.70
CA GLU A 442 -10.27 -13.35 -13.50
C GLU A 442 -11.61 -12.98 -12.86
N ILE A 443 -12.19 -11.81 -13.18
CA ILE A 443 -13.50 -11.38 -12.65
C ILE A 443 -14.55 -12.49 -12.70
N PRO A 444 -14.86 -13.13 -13.84
CA PRO A 444 -15.88 -14.19 -13.88
C PRO A 444 -15.62 -15.33 -12.91
N GLN A 445 -14.36 -15.77 -12.78
CA GLN A 445 -13.96 -16.87 -11.91
C GLN A 445 -14.14 -16.50 -10.44
N VAL A 446 -13.66 -15.32 -10.04
CA VAL A 446 -13.74 -14.87 -8.64
C VAL A 446 -15.18 -14.57 -8.24
N LEU A 447 -15.98 -13.94 -9.10
CA LEU A 447 -17.40 -13.69 -8.78
C LEU A 447 -18.17 -15.01 -8.61
N LYS A 448 -17.90 -16.01 -9.45
CA LYS A 448 -18.50 -17.36 -9.29
C LYS A 448 -18.00 -18.07 -8.03
N ALA A 449 -16.73 -17.90 -7.67
CA ALA A 449 -16.19 -18.44 -6.43
C ALA A 449 -16.84 -17.81 -5.20
N ILE A 450 -17.08 -16.48 -5.22
CA ILE A 450 -17.83 -15.78 -4.18
C ILE A 450 -19.21 -16.42 -4.03
N GLU A 451 -20.01 -16.50 -5.10
CA GLU A 451 -21.34 -17.14 -5.07
C GLU A 451 -21.28 -18.55 -4.44
N ALA A 452 -20.33 -19.38 -4.86
CA ALA A 452 -20.13 -20.71 -4.29
C ALA A 452 -19.83 -20.70 -2.78
N THR A 453 -19.11 -19.69 -2.27
CA THR A 453 -18.88 -19.56 -0.82
C THR A 453 -20.18 -19.28 -0.06
N TRP A 454 -21.07 -18.46 -0.61
CA TRP A 454 -22.34 -18.10 0.04
C TRP A 454 -23.36 -19.24 0.03
N LEU A 455 -23.29 -20.13 -0.98
CA LEU A 455 -24.07 -21.37 -1.03
C LEU A 455 -23.61 -22.41 0.01
N ASN A 456 -22.39 -22.29 0.56
CA ASN A 456 -21.86 -23.19 1.56
C ASN A 456 -22.10 -22.63 2.98
N PRO A 457 -23.00 -23.23 3.79
CA PRO A 457 -23.30 -22.73 5.13
C PRO A 457 -22.11 -22.76 6.10
N ARG A 458 -21.07 -23.56 5.80
CA ARG A 458 -19.84 -23.65 6.60
C ARG A 458 -18.79 -22.63 6.19
N SER A 459 -19.01 -21.85 5.14
CA SER A 459 -18.04 -20.82 4.73
C SER A 459 -17.89 -19.74 5.80
N CYS A 460 -16.73 -19.07 5.81
CA CYS A 460 -16.50 -17.95 6.72
C CYS A 460 -17.50 -16.80 6.47
N ASN A 461 -17.85 -16.55 5.20
CA ASN A 461 -18.82 -15.52 4.82
C ASN A 461 -20.20 -15.84 5.38
N SER A 462 -20.70 -17.07 5.22
CA SER A 462 -22.01 -17.48 5.73
C SER A 462 -22.05 -17.45 7.26
N GLN A 463 -20.98 -17.86 7.94
CA GLN A 463 -20.90 -17.78 9.40
C GLN A 463 -20.93 -16.33 9.91
N SER A 464 -20.20 -15.42 9.26
CA SER A 464 -20.23 -13.99 9.59
C SER A 464 -21.58 -13.36 9.26
N ALA A 465 -22.23 -13.79 8.17
CA ALA A 465 -23.56 -13.33 7.78
C ALA A 465 -24.64 -13.77 8.77
N GLU A 466 -24.61 -15.02 9.25
CA GLU A 466 -25.52 -15.51 10.29
C GLU A 466 -25.34 -14.72 11.61
N HIS A 467 -24.09 -14.39 11.98
CA HIS A 467 -23.85 -13.55 13.16
C HIS A 467 -24.38 -12.12 12.98
N LEU A 468 -24.17 -11.51 11.81
CA LEU A 468 -24.74 -10.20 11.50
C LEU A 468 -26.27 -10.25 11.49
N LEU A 469 -26.85 -11.30 10.93
CA LEU A 469 -28.29 -11.54 10.88
C LEU A 469 -28.90 -11.63 12.28
N SER A 470 -28.26 -12.34 13.23
CA SER A 470 -28.79 -12.43 14.59
C SER A 470 -28.92 -11.05 15.25
N LEU A 471 -27.91 -10.19 15.06
CA LEU A 471 -27.94 -8.81 15.54
C LEU A 471 -29.04 -7.97 14.87
N LEU A 472 -29.23 -8.18 13.56
CA LEU A 472 -30.29 -7.49 12.81
C LEU A 472 -31.69 -7.94 13.25
N ILE A 473 -31.91 -9.24 13.48
CA ILE A 473 -33.19 -9.77 13.97
C ILE A 473 -33.52 -9.21 15.35
N GLU A 474 -32.54 -9.15 16.27
CA GLU A 474 -32.75 -8.51 17.56
C GLU A 474 -33.16 -7.04 17.43
N LYS A 475 -32.54 -6.31 16.49
CA LYS A 475 -32.90 -4.93 16.20
C LYS A 475 -34.32 -4.80 15.65
N VAL A 476 -34.73 -5.68 14.72
CA VAL A 476 -36.11 -5.72 14.21
C VAL A 476 -37.10 -5.88 15.36
N LYS A 477 -36.87 -6.86 16.25
CA LYS A 477 -37.76 -7.12 17.40
C LYS A 477 -37.89 -5.89 18.31
N ARG A 478 -36.78 -5.24 18.65
CA ARG A 478 -36.79 -4.03 19.48
C ARG A 478 -37.47 -2.84 18.79
N PHE A 479 -37.29 -2.71 17.47
CA PHE A 479 -37.97 -1.70 16.69
C PHE A 479 -39.49 -1.91 16.70
N ASP A 480 -39.96 -3.15 16.51
CA ASP A 480 -41.38 -3.48 16.56
C ASP A 480 -41.98 -3.25 17.95
N GLU A 481 -41.29 -3.66 19.02
CA GLU A 481 -41.70 -3.37 20.41
C GLU A 481 -41.81 -1.86 20.68
N LYS A 482 -40.85 -1.07 20.18
CA LYS A 482 -40.85 0.39 20.33
C LYS A 482 -42.01 1.01 19.55
N ARG A 483 -42.26 0.53 18.33
CA ARG A 483 -43.36 0.96 17.47
C ARG A 483 -44.72 0.68 18.11
N GLU A 484 -44.92 -0.52 18.65
CA GLU A 484 -46.15 -0.86 19.38
C GLU A 484 -46.37 0.01 20.62
N LYS A 485 -45.32 0.26 21.41
CA LYS A 485 -45.39 1.16 22.58
C LYS A 485 -45.78 2.59 22.16
N MET A 486 -45.16 3.12 21.10
CA MET A 486 -45.43 4.48 20.60
C MET A 486 -46.82 4.63 19.97
N LEU A 487 -47.33 3.57 19.31
CA LEU A 487 -48.71 3.50 18.84
C LEU A 487 -49.70 3.54 20.00
N ARG A 488 -49.40 2.85 21.11
CA ARG A 488 -50.25 2.86 22.32
C ARG A 488 -50.24 4.20 23.06
N THR A 489 -49.17 4.99 22.96
CA THR A 489 -49.04 6.30 23.63
C THR A 489 -49.44 7.50 22.76
N GLY A 490 -49.91 7.28 21.53
CA GLY A 490 -50.34 8.36 20.63
C GLY A 490 -49.20 9.22 20.05
N LEU A 491 -47.94 8.81 20.25
CA LEU A 491 -46.72 9.53 19.80
C LEU A 491 -46.11 8.90 18.53
N ALA A 492 -46.95 8.29 17.68
CA ALA A 492 -46.50 7.55 16.50
C ALA A 492 -45.69 8.39 15.50
N ASN A 493 -45.89 9.72 15.47
CA ASN A 493 -45.20 10.64 14.55
C ASN A 493 -43.74 10.95 14.94
N GLU A 494 -43.26 10.54 16.13
CA GLU A 494 -41.87 10.77 16.58
C GLU A 494 -40.92 9.58 16.29
N LEU A 495 -41.42 8.52 15.64
CA LEU A 495 -40.63 7.30 15.36
C LEU A 495 -39.39 7.57 14.48
N GLU A 496 -39.43 8.62 13.67
CA GLU A 496 -38.42 8.93 12.64
C GLU A 496 -37.24 9.79 13.14
N GLN A 497 -37.26 10.27 14.39
CA GLN A 497 -36.27 11.24 14.91
C GLN A 497 -35.16 10.65 15.79
N SER A 498 -34.88 9.34 15.71
CA SER A 498 -33.72 8.80 16.44
C SER A 498 -32.42 9.19 15.74
N GLN A 499 -31.62 10.05 16.38
CA GLN A 499 -30.28 10.41 15.89
C GLN A 499 -29.26 9.26 15.98
N ILE A 500 -29.62 8.14 16.61
CA ILE A 500 -28.75 6.98 16.84
C ILE A 500 -28.49 6.25 15.52
N VAL A 501 -27.22 5.98 15.23
CA VAL A 501 -26.81 5.24 14.04
C VAL A 501 -26.99 3.75 14.30
N ASP A 502 -27.83 3.09 13.49
CA ASP A 502 -28.01 1.64 13.54
C ASP A 502 -26.84 0.91 12.88
N PHE A 503 -26.35 1.45 11.78
CA PHE A 503 -25.32 0.83 10.95
C PHE A 503 -24.31 1.87 10.47
N LEU A 504 -23.05 1.72 10.86
CA LEU A 504 -21.93 2.54 10.38
C LEU A 504 -21.12 1.75 9.35
N ILE A 505 -20.98 2.29 8.14
CA ILE A 505 -20.09 1.74 7.11
C ILE A 505 -18.91 2.68 6.92
N THR A 506 -17.68 2.14 6.98
CA THR A 506 -16.47 2.95 6.83
C THR A 506 -15.39 2.27 6.00
N GLY A 507 -14.58 3.09 5.35
CA GLY A 507 -13.49 2.69 4.45
C GLY A 507 -12.78 3.94 3.91
N ILE A 508 -11.96 3.77 2.86
CA ILE A 508 -11.35 4.87 2.11
C ILE A 508 -11.44 4.57 0.61
N GLU A 509 -11.62 5.61 -0.21
CA GLU A 509 -11.63 5.56 -1.68
C GLU A 509 -12.56 4.44 -2.19
N ASN A 510 -12.08 3.53 -3.03
CA ASN A 510 -12.85 2.45 -3.65
C ASN A 510 -13.62 1.60 -2.63
N SER A 511 -13.04 1.36 -1.45
CA SER A 511 -13.70 0.59 -0.39
C SER A 511 -14.86 1.37 0.25
N LEU A 512 -14.72 2.70 0.36
CA LEU A 512 -15.79 3.57 0.85
C LEU A 512 -16.91 3.71 -0.17
N TRP A 513 -16.60 3.98 -1.45
CA TRP A 513 -17.64 4.21 -2.48
C TRP A 513 -18.50 2.97 -2.73
N VAL A 514 -17.89 1.78 -2.71
CA VAL A 514 -18.64 0.51 -2.76
C VAL A 514 -19.48 0.32 -1.49
N GLY A 515 -18.97 0.71 -0.32
CA GLY A 515 -19.71 0.72 0.94
C GLY A 515 -20.87 1.71 0.98
N GLU A 516 -20.71 2.89 0.39
CA GLU A 516 -21.76 3.91 0.25
C GLU A 516 -22.90 3.42 -0.64
N ARG A 517 -22.58 2.73 -1.75
CA ARG A 517 -23.59 2.08 -2.58
C ARG A 517 -24.34 0.99 -1.79
N PHE A 518 -23.62 0.14 -1.07
CA PHE A 518 -24.23 -0.89 -0.23
C PHE A 518 -25.12 -0.29 0.88
N ALA A 519 -24.73 0.84 1.48
CA ALA A 519 -25.56 1.56 2.44
C ALA A 519 -26.89 2.04 1.82
N GLN A 520 -26.83 2.59 0.61
CA GLN A 520 -28.03 2.99 -0.14
C GLN A 520 -28.91 1.80 -0.48
N ASP A 521 -28.32 0.66 -0.86
CA ASP A 521 -29.06 -0.59 -1.13
C ASP A 521 -29.74 -1.13 0.13
N LEU A 522 -29.05 -1.14 1.28
CA LEU A 522 -29.63 -1.52 2.57
C LEU A 522 -30.77 -0.59 2.97
N LYS A 523 -30.65 0.72 2.73
CA LYS A 523 -31.74 1.69 3.01
C LYS A 523 -32.92 1.49 2.07
N THR A 524 -32.67 1.11 0.83
CA THR A 524 -33.72 0.76 -0.14
C THR A 524 -34.47 -0.51 0.28
N LEU A 525 -33.75 -1.49 0.84
CA LEU A 525 -34.32 -2.74 1.34
C LEU A 525 -35.00 -2.61 2.71
N PHE A 526 -34.42 -1.82 3.62
CA PHE A 526 -34.87 -1.57 5.00
C PHE A 526 -34.97 -0.06 5.25
N PRO A 527 -36.07 0.60 4.80
CA PRO A 527 -36.23 2.05 4.88
C PRO A 527 -36.11 2.63 6.28
N HIS A 528 -36.37 1.85 7.34
CA HIS A 528 -36.31 2.33 8.72
C HIS A 528 -34.93 2.19 9.40
N LEU A 529 -33.91 1.61 8.74
CA LEU A 529 -32.54 1.59 9.27
C LEU A 529 -31.88 2.98 9.18
N ASN A 530 -31.31 3.48 10.27
CA ASN A 530 -30.46 4.66 10.24
C ASN A 530 -29.01 4.29 9.92
N ILE A 531 -28.59 4.50 8.67
CA ILE A 531 -27.28 4.10 8.17
C ILE A 531 -26.42 5.33 7.92
N LYS A 532 -25.18 5.31 8.43
CA LYS A 532 -24.20 6.38 8.24
C LYS A 532 -22.97 5.85 7.51
N THR A 533 -22.48 6.59 6.53
CA THR A 533 -21.24 6.30 5.82
C THR A 533 -20.23 7.42 6.08
N LEU A 534 -19.02 7.05 6.49
CA LEU A 534 -17.94 7.99 6.76
C LEU A 534 -16.60 7.42 6.34
N SER A 535 -15.71 8.28 5.84
CA SER A 535 -14.31 7.87 5.63
C SER A 535 -13.65 7.51 6.96
N ALA A 536 -12.74 6.54 6.96
CA ALA A 536 -12.07 6.10 8.20
C ALA A 536 -11.32 7.26 8.90
N ASN A 537 -10.79 8.23 8.14
CA ASN A 537 -10.20 9.45 8.69
C ASN A 537 -11.20 10.32 9.47
N ARG A 538 -12.45 10.43 8.98
CA ARG A 538 -13.50 11.16 9.69
C ARG A 538 -13.91 10.40 10.96
N VAL A 539 -14.02 9.08 10.89
CA VAL A 539 -14.30 8.23 12.05
C VAL A 539 -13.23 8.41 13.12
N LEU A 540 -11.95 8.29 12.77
CA LEU A 540 -10.84 8.50 13.71
C LEU A 540 -10.86 9.88 14.36
N ARG A 541 -11.07 10.94 13.56
CA ARG A 541 -11.17 12.30 14.07
C ARG A 541 -12.31 12.45 15.08
N GLN A 542 -13.47 11.87 14.79
CA GLN A 542 -14.62 11.90 15.69
C GLN A 542 -14.38 11.05 16.94
N LEU A 543 -13.82 9.84 16.82
CA LEU A 543 -13.46 9.01 17.98
C LEU A 543 -12.50 9.71 18.94
N GLN A 544 -11.59 10.54 18.42
CA GLN A 544 -10.62 11.26 19.25
C GLN A 544 -11.19 12.52 19.90
N TYR A 545 -11.92 13.35 19.14
CA TYR A 545 -12.28 14.70 19.57
C TYR A 545 -13.77 14.90 19.85
N ASP A 546 -14.65 14.05 19.30
CA ASP A 546 -16.10 14.24 19.34
C ASP A 546 -16.84 12.89 19.15
N LEU A 547 -16.69 12.00 20.13
CA LEU A 547 -17.28 10.65 20.08
C LEU A 547 -18.81 10.72 19.94
N GLN A 548 -19.44 11.73 20.54
CA GLN A 548 -20.88 11.94 20.50
C GLN A 548 -21.37 12.18 19.07
N SER A 549 -20.62 12.88 18.21
CA SER A 549 -21.01 13.10 16.81
C SER A 549 -21.16 11.83 15.95
N LEU A 550 -20.61 10.70 16.38
CA LEU A 550 -20.84 9.41 15.71
C LEU A 550 -22.23 8.85 16.00
N ASN A 551 -22.87 9.25 17.12
CA ASN A 551 -24.17 8.76 17.60
C ASN A 551 -24.24 7.21 17.65
N LEU A 552 -23.15 6.57 18.08
CA LEU A 552 -23.12 5.12 18.29
C LEU A 552 -23.75 4.77 19.65
N SER A 553 -24.37 3.60 19.71
CA SER A 553 -24.98 3.03 20.89
C SER A 553 -24.68 1.54 20.98
N LYS A 554 -25.08 0.92 22.09
CA LYS A 554 -25.01 -0.54 22.29
C LYS A 554 -25.71 -1.35 21.18
N ASP A 555 -26.60 -0.72 20.41
CA ASP A 555 -27.35 -1.38 19.33
C ASP A 555 -26.76 -1.09 17.95
N SER A 556 -25.68 -0.33 17.87
CA SER A 556 -25.01 0.00 16.62
C SER A 556 -24.19 -1.18 16.11
N ILE A 557 -24.19 -1.35 14.80
CA ILE A 557 -23.38 -2.33 14.05
C ILE A 557 -22.41 -1.56 13.16
N VAL A 558 -21.16 -2.01 13.09
CA VAL A 558 -20.12 -1.37 12.27
C VAL A 558 -19.58 -2.36 11.23
N LEU A 559 -19.52 -1.94 9.97
CA LEU A 559 -18.85 -2.66 8.89
C LEU A 559 -17.70 -1.83 8.34
N MET A 560 -16.51 -2.41 8.35
CA MET A 560 -15.30 -1.78 7.86
C MET A 560 -14.78 -2.46 6.60
N ILE A 561 -14.56 -1.69 5.54
CA ILE A 561 -14.18 -2.24 4.24
C ILE A 561 -12.76 -1.79 3.89
N SER A 562 -11.87 -2.75 3.67
CA SER A 562 -10.52 -2.51 3.16
C SER A 562 -10.04 -3.71 2.38
N GLN A 563 -9.79 -3.54 1.07
CA GLN A 563 -9.26 -4.62 0.22
C GLN A 563 -7.97 -5.24 0.80
N SER A 564 -7.01 -4.42 1.22
CA SER A 564 -5.74 -4.92 1.74
C SER A 564 -5.85 -5.42 3.18
N GLY A 565 -6.87 -4.98 3.92
CA GLY A 565 -6.95 -5.17 5.37
C GLY A 565 -5.81 -4.49 6.13
N GLN A 566 -5.13 -3.52 5.50
CA GLN A 566 -3.98 -2.80 6.04
C GLN A 566 -4.02 -1.29 5.74
N THR A 567 -5.13 -0.79 5.21
CA THR A 567 -5.31 0.65 5.01
C THR A 567 -5.08 1.38 6.33
N PHE A 568 -4.04 2.22 6.44
CA PHE A 568 -3.61 2.78 7.72
C PHE A 568 -4.76 3.43 8.53
N PRO A 569 -5.54 4.40 7.98
CA PRO A 569 -6.70 4.94 8.69
C PRO A 569 -7.75 3.90 9.07
N THR A 570 -8.02 2.93 8.19
CA THR A 570 -9.03 1.89 8.43
C THR A 570 -8.55 0.89 9.48
N LEU A 571 -7.28 0.51 9.49
CA LEU A 571 -6.70 -0.37 10.50
C LEU A 571 -6.74 0.29 11.88
N HIS A 572 -6.33 1.56 11.99
CA HIS A 572 -6.43 2.29 13.26
C HIS A 572 -7.87 2.47 13.73
N ALA A 573 -8.80 2.75 12.82
CA ALA A 573 -10.22 2.76 13.16
C ALA A 573 -10.69 1.38 13.66
N THR A 574 -10.11 0.29 13.15
CA THR A 574 -10.45 -1.08 13.56
C THR A 574 -10.08 -1.32 15.01
N HIS A 575 -8.84 -0.99 15.41
CA HIS A 575 -8.41 -1.10 16.82
C HIS A 575 -9.30 -0.26 17.74
N ALA A 576 -9.59 0.98 17.36
CA ALA A 576 -10.41 1.88 18.17
C ALA A 576 -11.86 1.39 18.33
N LEU A 577 -12.46 0.86 17.26
CA LEU A 577 -13.82 0.32 17.27
C LEU A 577 -13.89 -1.06 17.94
N ASP A 578 -12.84 -1.89 17.85
CA ASP A 578 -12.78 -3.17 18.59
C ASP A 578 -12.71 -2.94 20.10
N ASN A 579 -12.04 -1.87 20.56
CA ASN A 579 -12.09 -1.46 21.95
C ASN A 579 -13.51 -1.08 22.40
N LEU A 580 -14.27 -0.34 21.58
CA LEU A 580 -15.67 -0.02 21.87
C LEU A 580 -16.56 -1.28 21.87
N TYR A 581 -16.31 -2.22 20.96
CA TYR A 581 -16.99 -3.51 20.91
C TYR A 581 -16.72 -4.34 22.17
N ARG A 582 -15.46 -4.49 22.58
CA ARG A 582 -15.07 -5.22 23.81
C ARG A 582 -15.63 -4.56 25.08
N ALA A 583 -15.77 -3.23 25.08
CA ALA A 583 -16.39 -2.48 26.17
C ALA A 583 -17.93 -2.57 26.19
N GLY A 584 -18.56 -3.25 25.21
CA GLY A 584 -20.02 -3.34 25.10
C GLY A 584 -20.70 -2.04 24.66
N ALA A 585 -19.94 -1.07 24.14
CA ALA A 585 -20.48 0.21 23.67
C ALA A 585 -21.15 0.11 22.30
N ILE A 586 -20.86 -0.95 21.53
CA ILE A 586 -21.52 -1.32 20.27
C ILE A 586 -21.79 -2.83 20.23
N SER A 587 -22.85 -3.25 19.54
CA SER A 587 -23.26 -4.67 19.47
C SER A 587 -22.50 -5.50 18.45
N GLY A 588 -22.00 -4.88 17.37
CA GLY A 588 -21.43 -5.60 16.24
C GLY A 588 -20.28 -4.86 15.58
N LEU A 589 -19.21 -5.60 15.30
CA LEU A 589 -18.06 -5.13 14.53
C LEU A 589 -17.70 -6.18 13.49
N PHE A 590 -17.75 -5.80 12.22
CA PHE A 590 -17.45 -6.66 11.08
C PHE A 590 -16.43 -5.97 10.17
N ILE A 591 -15.60 -6.79 9.53
CA ILE A 591 -14.65 -6.32 8.52
C ILE A 591 -14.88 -7.03 7.19
N LEU A 592 -14.60 -6.37 6.07
CA LEU A 592 -14.54 -6.95 4.73
C LEU A 592 -13.15 -6.74 4.12
N THR A 593 -12.45 -7.84 3.87
CA THR A 593 -11.08 -7.85 3.36
C THR A 593 -10.90 -8.73 2.11
N GLY A 594 -9.78 -8.54 1.40
CA GLY A 594 -9.42 -9.35 0.23
C GLY A 594 -9.08 -10.81 0.59
N GLU A 595 -8.53 -11.00 1.78
CA GLU A 595 -8.06 -12.27 2.34
C GLU A 595 -8.42 -12.36 3.82
N LEU A 596 -8.53 -13.60 4.33
CA LEU A 596 -8.79 -13.82 5.75
C LEU A 596 -7.60 -13.37 6.59
N ASN A 597 -6.38 -13.85 6.30
CA ASN A 597 -5.15 -13.47 6.99
C ASN A 597 -4.73 -12.04 6.67
N SER A 598 -5.37 -11.07 7.32
CA SER A 598 -5.12 -9.64 7.18
C SER A 598 -4.90 -8.98 8.54
N ARG A 599 -4.26 -7.81 8.56
CA ARG A 599 -4.01 -7.07 9.81
C ARG A 599 -5.28 -6.60 10.50
N MET A 600 -6.29 -6.20 9.72
CA MET A 600 -7.61 -5.89 10.31
C MET A 600 -8.22 -7.11 10.98
N GLY A 601 -7.99 -8.32 10.45
CA GLY A 601 -8.43 -9.55 11.11
C GLY A 601 -7.67 -9.82 12.42
N PHE A 602 -6.35 -9.59 12.45
CA PHE A 602 -5.57 -9.62 13.70
C PHE A 602 -6.04 -8.57 14.71
N ALA A 603 -6.35 -7.35 14.25
CA ALA A 603 -6.84 -6.26 15.11
C ALA A 603 -8.15 -6.59 15.83
N ILE A 604 -8.97 -7.48 15.25
CA ILE A 604 -10.18 -8.01 15.90
C ILE A 604 -9.93 -9.39 16.55
N ALA A 605 -8.70 -9.69 16.94
CA ALA A 605 -8.28 -10.91 17.62
C ALA A 605 -8.59 -12.23 16.88
N GLN A 606 -8.62 -12.23 15.53
CA GLN A 606 -8.65 -13.48 14.77
C GLN A 606 -7.29 -14.18 14.82
N SER A 607 -7.26 -15.42 15.32
CA SER A 607 -6.09 -16.30 15.19
C SER A 607 -6.13 -17.08 13.88
N TYR A 608 -4.97 -17.27 13.23
CA TYR A 608 -4.81 -18.06 12.00
C TYR A 608 -3.94 -19.30 12.19
N VAL A 609 -3.72 -19.68 13.44
CA VAL A 609 -3.10 -20.95 13.80
C VAL A 609 -4.02 -22.09 13.32
N LYS A 610 -3.44 -23.24 12.96
CA LYS A 610 -4.19 -24.37 12.45
C LYS A 610 -5.23 -24.84 13.49
N GLY A 611 -6.50 -24.84 13.10
CA GLY A 611 -7.62 -25.23 13.98
C GLY A 611 -8.19 -24.12 14.86
N ALA A 612 -7.69 -22.88 14.75
CA ALA A 612 -8.24 -21.75 15.49
C ALA A 612 -9.73 -21.52 15.17
N ALA A 613 -10.50 -21.15 16.20
CA ALA A 613 -11.89 -20.80 16.02
C ALA A 613 -12.03 -19.53 15.17
N PHE A 614 -12.95 -19.56 14.21
CA PHE A 614 -13.26 -18.39 13.41
C PHE A 614 -14.13 -17.41 14.21
N SER A 615 -13.74 -16.14 14.23
CA SER A 615 -14.40 -15.07 15.00
C SER A 615 -15.83 -14.75 14.53
N ARG A 616 -16.20 -15.16 13.31
CA ARG A 616 -17.49 -14.83 12.67
C ARG A 616 -17.70 -13.32 12.47
N ARG A 617 -16.62 -12.55 12.41
CA ARG A 617 -16.62 -11.08 12.22
C ARG A 617 -15.92 -10.64 10.94
N ILE A 618 -15.55 -11.58 10.06
CA ILE A 618 -14.77 -11.32 8.84
C ILE A 618 -15.56 -11.79 7.62
N PHE A 619 -15.77 -10.87 6.68
CA PHE A 619 -16.15 -11.17 5.32
C PHE A 619 -14.90 -11.14 4.44
N THR A 620 -14.75 -12.13 3.57
CA THR A 620 -13.71 -12.13 2.54
C THR A 620 -14.33 -12.11 1.17
N ASN A 621 -13.85 -11.22 0.30
CA ASN A 621 -14.26 -11.21 -1.10
C ASN A 621 -13.47 -12.19 -1.97
N GLY A 622 -12.51 -12.93 -1.40
CA GLY A 622 -11.73 -13.96 -2.08
C GLY A 622 -10.89 -13.45 -3.25
N SER A 623 -10.78 -12.13 -3.46
CA SER A 623 -10.00 -11.57 -4.56
C SER A 623 -8.50 -11.73 -4.36
N GLY A 624 -8.06 -12.01 -3.13
CA GLY A 624 -6.65 -12.13 -2.80
C GLY A 624 -5.90 -10.81 -2.90
N GLN A 625 -4.60 -10.89 -2.74
CA GLN A 625 -3.71 -9.78 -3.04
C GLN A 625 -3.56 -9.55 -4.54
N ARG A 626 -3.43 -8.28 -4.90
CA ARG A 626 -3.30 -7.82 -6.29
C ARG A 626 -2.14 -6.86 -6.41
N THR A 627 -1.41 -6.94 -7.52
CA THR A 627 -0.29 -6.05 -7.81
C THR A 627 -0.72 -4.79 -8.57
N ALA A 628 -1.80 -4.84 -9.35
CA ALA A 628 -2.33 -3.69 -10.06
C ALA A 628 -2.81 -2.59 -9.09
N GLU A 629 -2.32 -1.37 -9.24
CA GLU A 629 -2.88 -0.20 -8.52
C GLU A 629 -4.25 0.25 -9.04
N PRO A 630 -4.50 0.27 -10.38
CA PRO A 630 -5.83 0.51 -10.91
C PRO A 630 -6.76 -0.66 -10.54
N ALA A 631 -7.49 -0.50 -9.43
CA ALA A 631 -8.36 -1.54 -8.89
C ALA A 631 -9.50 -1.86 -9.86
N THR A 632 -9.60 -3.13 -10.25
CA THR A 632 -10.69 -3.65 -11.08
C THR A 632 -11.39 -4.80 -10.36
N LEU A 633 -10.74 -5.95 -10.32
CA LEU A 633 -11.24 -7.18 -9.72
C LEU A 633 -11.55 -7.03 -8.23
N THR A 634 -10.75 -6.29 -7.49
CA THR A 634 -10.97 -6.12 -6.05
C THR A 634 -12.24 -5.31 -5.74
N ALA A 635 -12.52 -4.27 -6.54
CA ALA A 635 -13.75 -3.50 -6.45
C ALA A 635 -14.96 -4.33 -6.88
N ALA A 636 -14.82 -5.08 -7.99
CA ALA A 636 -15.85 -6.00 -8.49
C ALA A 636 -16.19 -7.09 -7.46
N ALA A 637 -15.18 -7.70 -6.84
CA ALA A 637 -15.33 -8.74 -5.83
C ALA A 637 -15.96 -8.21 -4.54
N ALA A 638 -15.53 -7.03 -4.06
CA ALA A 638 -16.15 -6.38 -2.91
C ALA A 638 -17.63 -6.06 -3.17
N HIS A 639 -17.95 -5.52 -4.34
CA HIS A 639 -19.33 -5.28 -4.74
C HIS A 639 -20.11 -6.59 -4.76
N GLN A 640 -19.66 -7.64 -5.45
CA GLN A 640 -20.39 -8.91 -5.46
C GLN A 640 -20.60 -9.51 -4.06
N THR A 641 -19.58 -9.47 -3.19
CA THR A 641 -19.69 -9.97 -1.81
C THR A 641 -20.78 -9.24 -1.03
N LEU A 642 -20.90 -7.92 -1.22
CA LEU A 642 -21.97 -7.13 -0.62
C LEU A 642 -23.33 -7.37 -1.29
N THR A 643 -23.37 -7.77 -2.57
CA THR A 643 -24.62 -8.22 -3.22
C THR A 643 -25.12 -9.49 -2.56
N GLU A 644 -24.25 -10.48 -2.38
CA GLU A 644 -24.61 -11.74 -1.72
C GLU A 644 -25.04 -11.49 -0.28
N LEU A 645 -24.32 -10.64 0.46
CA LEU A 645 -24.71 -10.26 1.82
C LEU A 645 -26.10 -9.60 1.87
N LEU A 646 -26.37 -8.67 0.95
CA LEU A 646 -27.66 -7.98 0.87
C LEU A 646 -28.82 -8.97 0.66
N LEU A 647 -28.70 -9.85 -0.33
CA LEU A 647 -29.74 -10.82 -0.69
C LEU A 647 -29.89 -11.88 0.40
N TYR A 648 -28.78 -12.31 1.00
CA TYR A 648 -28.79 -13.22 2.13
C TYR A 648 -29.55 -12.64 3.33
N LEU A 649 -29.25 -11.39 3.73
CA LEU A 649 -29.98 -10.72 4.80
C LEU A 649 -31.47 -10.56 4.46
N ALA A 650 -31.79 -10.16 3.22
CA ALA A 650 -33.17 -10.01 2.76
C ALA A 650 -33.97 -11.32 2.91
N HIS A 651 -33.45 -12.41 2.36
CA HIS A 651 -34.11 -13.70 2.38
C HIS A 651 -34.28 -14.22 3.80
N ARG A 652 -33.23 -14.14 4.63
CA ARG A 652 -33.28 -14.66 5.99
C ARG A 652 -34.18 -13.83 6.91
N VAL A 653 -34.20 -12.51 6.75
CA VAL A 653 -35.14 -11.65 7.48
C VAL A 653 -36.58 -11.93 7.06
N ARG A 654 -36.86 -12.07 5.75
CA ARG A 654 -38.20 -12.44 5.27
C ARG A 654 -38.66 -13.81 5.77
N GLN A 655 -37.77 -14.80 5.82
CA GLN A 655 -38.06 -16.12 6.40
C GLN A 655 -38.43 -16.06 7.88
N VAL A 656 -37.75 -15.22 8.66
CA VAL A 656 -38.02 -15.07 10.10
C VAL A 656 -39.30 -14.26 10.35
N PHE A 657 -39.64 -13.34 9.44
CA PHE A 657 -40.77 -12.43 9.53
C PHE A 657 -41.65 -12.50 8.25
N PRO A 658 -42.38 -13.62 8.04
CA PRO A 658 -43.10 -13.85 6.78
C PRO A 658 -44.23 -12.82 6.57
N ASP A 659 -45.01 -12.55 7.62
CA ASP A 659 -46.26 -11.77 7.53
C ASP A 659 -46.13 -10.31 8.00
N SER A 660 -44.92 -9.84 8.30
CA SER A 660 -44.67 -8.46 8.74
C SER A 660 -43.75 -7.69 7.79
N SER A 661 -43.63 -6.39 7.99
CA SER A 661 -42.70 -5.53 7.23
C SER A 661 -41.51 -5.13 8.12
N PRO A 662 -40.59 -6.07 8.42
CA PRO A 662 -39.49 -5.82 9.36
C PRO A 662 -38.63 -4.65 8.87
N LEU A 663 -38.51 -3.61 9.70
CA LEU A 663 -37.79 -2.37 9.35
C LEU A 663 -38.24 -1.73 8.03
N GLY A 664 -39.50 -1.94 7.64
CA GLY A 664 -40.10 -1.39 6.43
C GLY A 664 -39.82 -2.20 5.16
N MET A 665 -39.25 -3.41 5.27
CA MET A 665 -38.99 -4.27 4.11
C MET A 665 -40.31 -4.73 3.46
N THR A 666 -40.49 -4.39 2.19
CA THR A 666 -41.71 -4.70 1.41
C THR A 666 -41.56 -5.87 0.45
N LEU A 667 -40.32 -6.31 0.16
CA LEU A 667 -40.06 -7.41 -0.77
C LEU A 667 -40.55 -8.75 -0.21
N THR A 668 -41.23 -9.53 -1.05
CA THR A 668 -41.70 -10.90 -0.75
C THR A 668 -40.67 -11.94 -1.21
N GLU A 669 -40.88 -13.20 -0.84
CA GLU A 669 -40.05 -14.32 -1.35
C GLU A 669 -40.05 -14.40 -2.88
N GLU A 670 -41.20 -14.14 -3.54
CA GLU A 670 -41.28 -14.09 -5.00
C GLU A 670 -40.43 -12.94 -5.57
N SER A 671 -40.51 -11.75 -4.95
CA SER A 671 -39.67 -10.60 -5.35
C SER A 671 -38.17 -10.90 -5.24
N LEU A 672 -37.76 -11.60 -4.18
CA LEU A 672 -36.37 -11.99 -3.96
C LEU A 672 -35.90 -13.05 -4.97
N ALA A 673 -36.77 -14.01 -5.33
CA ALA A 673 -36.49 -15.00 -6.36
C ALA A 673 -36.25 -14.35 -7.75
N ILE A 674 -36.94 -13.25 -8.06
CA ILE A 674 -36.68 -12.47 -9.27
C ILE A 674 -35.27 -11.86 -9.25
N LEU A 675 -34.86 -11.25 -8.12
CA LEU A 675 -33.51 -10.70 -7.97
C LEU A 675 -32.42 -11.77 -8.08
N GLU A 676 -32.66 -12.97 -7.52
CA GLU A 676 -31.78 -14.12 -7.66
C GLU A 676 -31.65 -14.60 -9.12
N THR A 677 -32.77 -14.63 -9.85
CA THR A 677 -32.76 -14.95 -11.30
C THR A 677 -31.94 -13.93 -12.08
N ILE A 678 -32.05 -12.65 -11.73
CA ILE A 678 -31.24 -11.58 -12.35
C ILE A 678 -29.75 -11.74 -12.02
N LYS A 679 -29.43 -12.02 -10.75
CA LYS A 679 -28.06 -12.29 -10.30
C LYS A 679 -27.44 -13.44 -11.08
N ALA A 680 -28.18 -14.53 -11.27
CA ALA A 680 -27.72 -15.68 -12.03
C ALA A 680 -27.42 -15.34 -13.50
N ASP A 681 -28.32 -14.63 -14.23
CA ASP A 681 -28.04 -14.19 -15.61
C ASP A 681 -26.82 -13.25 -15.67
N PHE A 682 -26.70 -12.35 -14.68
CA PHE A 682 -25.55 -11.46 -14.58
C PHE A 682 -24.23 -12.25 -14.45
N LEU A 683 -24.13 -13.15 -13.48
CA LEU A 683 -22.91 -13.91 -13.18
C LEU A 683 -22.55 -14.90 -14.29
N ASP A 684 -23.53 -15.69 -14.76
CA ASP A 684 -23.28 -16.79 -15.69
C ASP A 684 -23.08 -16.31 -17.13
N ARG A 685 -23.62 -15.14 -17.47
CA ARG A 685 -23.61 -14.66 -18.85
C ARG A 685 -23.02 -13.26 -19.01
N SER A 686 -23.59 -12.24 -18.38
CA SER A 686 -23.20 -10.85 -18.65
C SER A 686 -21.73 -10.58 -18.35
N VAL A 687 -21.26 -11.02 -17.17
CA VAL A 687 -19.86 -10.86 -16.76
C VAL A 687 -18.91 -11.48 -17.77
N ALA A 688 -19.21 -12.69 -18.25
CA ALA A 688 -18.38 -13.40 -19.22
C ALA A 688 -18.37 -12.75 -20.61
N LEU A 689 -19.53 -12.25 -21.07
CA LEU A 689 -19.63 -11.52 -22.33
C LEU A 689 -18.86 -10.20 -22.29
N ILE A 690 -18.90 -9.47 -21.17
CA ILE A 690 -18.20 -8.19 -21.04
C ILE A 690 -16.68 -8.38 -20.98
N THR A 691 -16.21 -9.26 -20.09
CA THR A 691 -14.78 -9.50 -19.83
C THR A 691 -14.10 -10.31 -20.93
N GLY A 692 -14.86 -11.13 -21.67
CA GLY A 692 -14.33 -12.01 -22.71
C GLY A 692 -13.71 -13.30 -22.17
N THR A 693 -13.99 -13.65 -20.91
CA THR A 693 -13.55 -14.90 -20.28
C THR A 693 -14.70 -15.57 -19.54
N THR A 694 -14.65 -16.89 -19.41
CA THR A 694 -15.63 -17.68 -18.65
C THR A 694 -15.19 -17.85 -17.19
N ALA A 695 -16.10 -18.28 -16.31
CA ALA A 695 -15.77 -18.60 -14.91
C ALA A 695 -14.72 -19.72 -14.76
N ARG A 696 -14.45 -20.50 -15.82
CA ARG A 696 -13.38 -21.51 -15.87
C ARG A 696 -12.04 -20.96 -16.39
N GLY A 697 -11.92 -19.65 -16.61
CA GLY A 697 -10.73 -19.01 -17.16
C GLY A 697 -10.55 -19.18 -18.69
N MET A 698 -11.50 -19.83 -19.38
CA MET A 698 -11.40 -19.99 -20.84
C MET A 698 -11.79 -18.70 -21.57
N ARG A 699 -11.07 -18.36 -22.64
CA ARG A 699 -11.38 -17.20 -23.49
C ARG A 699 -12.70 -17.40 -24.26
N LEU A 700 -13.53 -16.37 -24.28
CA LEU A 700 -14.82 -16.33 -24.95
C LEU A 700 -14.80 -15.31 -26.10
N LYS A 701 -15.22 -15.72 -27.30
CA LYS A 701 -15.34 -14.81 -28.46
C LYS A 701 -16.60 -13.93 -28.37
N SER A 702 -16.70 -13.07 -27.37
CA SER A 702 -17.84 -12.15 -27.23
C SER A 702 -17.81 -11.01 -28.27
N PRO A 703 -18.94 -10.66 -28.90
CA PRO A 703 -19.07 -9.44 -29.69
C PRO A 703 -19.05 -8.16 -28.82
N GLU A 704 -19.61 -8.20 -27.61
CA GLU A 704 -19.61 -7.09 -26.64
C GLU A 704 -18.17 -6.73 -26.24
N ASN A 705 -17.38 -7.72 -25.78
CA ASN A 705 -15.97 -7.54 -25.45
C ASN A 705 -15.15 -7.00 -26.64
N ARG A 706 -15.35 -7.55 -27.84
CA ARG A 706 -14.67 -7.08 -29.05
C ARG A 706 -15.02 -5.63 -29.38
N LYS A 707 -16.27 -5.21 -29.19
CA LYS A 707 -16.68 -3.82 -29.39
C LYS A 707 -15.98 -2.90 -28.36
N LEU A 708 -15.97 -3.28 -27.08
CA LEU A 708 -15.29 -2.52 -26.01
C LEU A 708 -13.79 -2.31 -26.31
N ILE A 709 -13.08 -3.39 -26.65
CA ILE A 709 -11.65 -3.32 -26.98
C ILE A 709 -11.42 -2.44 -28.22
N ARG A 710 -12.26 -2.58 -29.25
CA ARG A 710 -12.15 -1.78 -30.48
C ARG A 710 -12.36 -0.29 -30.20
N THR A 711 -13.35 0.06 -29.39
CA THR A 711 -13.62 1.46 -29.00
C THR A 711 -12.48 2.03 -28.16
N GLY A 712 -11.96 1.27 -27.18
CA GLY A 712 -10.79 1.68 -26.40
C GLY A 712 -9.55 1.93 -27.26
N ARG A 713 -9.25 1.03 -28.20
CA ARG A 713 -8.15 1.21 -29.17
C ARG A 713 -8.37 2.41 -30.10
N LYS A 714 -9.61 2.66 -30.52
CA LYS A 714 -9.96 3.85 -31.32
C LYS A 714 -9.65 5.12 -30.53
N TRP A 715 -10.08 5.20 -29.27
CA TRP A 715 -9.77 6.35 -28.41
C TRP A 715 -8.28 6.52 -28.15
N ALA A 716 -7.49 5.43 -28.10
CA ALA A 716 -6.05 5.52 -27.92
C ALA A 716 -5.38 6.30 -29.06
N LEU A 717 -5.92 6.21 -30.28
CA LEU A 717 -5.43 6.99 -31.43
C LEU A 717 -5.55 8.50 -31.21
N HIS A 718 -6.53 8.97 -30.42
CA HIS A 718 -6.65 10.39 -30.09
C HIS A 718 -5.56 10.87 -29.14
N VAL A 719 -5.02 9.96 -28.32
CA VAL A 719 -3.98 10.23 -27.33
C VAL A 719 -2.59 10.12 -27.95
N THR A 720 -2.36 9.11 -28.80
CA THR A 720 -1.08 8.91 -29.49
C THR A 720 -0.91 9.77 -30.75
N GLU A 721 -1.95 10.51 -31.15
CA GLU A 721 -1.96 11.36 -32.35
C GLU A 721 -0.79 12.35 -32.37
N VAL A 722 -0.60 13.11 -31.28
CA VAL A 722 0.42 14.16 -31.22
C VAL A 722 1.83 13.56 -31.27
N PRO A 723 2.19 12.56 -30.43
CA PRO A 723 3.47 11.87 -30.55
C PRO A 723 3.73 11.29 -31.94
N LEU A 724 2.72 10.68 -32.56
CA LEU A 724 2.87 10.08 -33.89
C LEU A 724 3.10 11.13 -34.97
N ALA A 725 2.34 12.22 -34.96
CA ALA A 725 2.52 13.32 -35.91
C ALA A 725 3.91 13.97 -35.78
N TRP A 726 4.40 14.11 -34.54
CA TRP A 726 5.76 14.61 -34.27
C TRP A 726 6.82 13.63 -34.74
N ALA A 727 6.65 12.33 -34.53
CA ALA A 727 7.58 11.31 -35.01
C ALA A 727 7.68 11.30 -36.54
N ILE A 728 6.54 11.36 -37.25
CA ILE A 728 6.49 11.47 -38.71
C ILE A 728 7.22 12.75 -39.16
N HIS A 729 6.98 13.87 -38.48
CA HIS A 729 7.65 15.12 -38.80
C HIS A 729 9.16 15.08 -38.52
N ALA A 730 9.60 14.46 -37.43
CA ALA A 730 11.01 14.28 -37.13
C ALA A 730 11.72 13.46 -38.21
N VAL A 731 11.10 12.38 -38.70
CA VAL A 731 11.62 11.61 -39.84
C VAL A 731 11.67 12.46 -41.10
N TYR A 732 10.63 13.24 -41.39
CA TYR A 732 10.63 14.19 -42.50
C TYR A 732 11.81 15.16 -42.42
N VAL A 733 12.05 15.78 -41.26
CA VAL A 733 13.17 16.71 -41.05
C VAL A 733 14.51 16.00 -41.21
N LEU A 734 14.66 14.80 -40.65
CA LEU A 734 15.89 14.00 -40.74
C LEU A 734 16.20 13.65 -42.20
N VAL A 735 15.19 13.27 -42.99
CA VAL A 735 15.37 12.98 -44.43
C VAL A 735 15.69 14.24 -45.22
N VAL A 736 14.93 15.32 -45.04
CA VAL A 736 15.03 16.55 -45.85
C VAL A 736 16.29 17.35 -45.52
N LEU A 737 16.52 17.64 -44.24
CA LEU A 737 17.71 18.37 -43.79
C LEU A 737 18.93 17.47 -43.75
N GLY A 738 18.81 16.22 -43.30
CA GLY A 738 19.95 15.30 -43.22
C GLY A 738 20.57 14.98 -44.58
N TRP A 739 19.83 15.13 -45.69
CA TRP A 739 20.36 15.02 -47.05
C TRP A 739 21.49 16.01 -47.36
N THR A 740 21.51 17.17 -46.67
CA THR A 740 22.59 18.14 -46.80
C THR A 740 23.95 17.60 -46.37
N ILE A 741 23.98 16.63 -45.44
CA ILE A 741 25.23 16.07 -44.90
C ILE A 741 26.03 15.35 -46.00
N PRO A 742 25.46 14.39 -46.75
CA PRO A 742 26.17 13.74 -47.85
C PRO A 742 26.19 14.52 -49.17
N PHE A 743 25.21 15.40 -49.45
CA PHE A 743 25.04 15.98 -50.80
C PHE A 743 25.13 17.52 -50.88
N GLY A 744 25.20 18.23 -49.75
CA GLY A 744 25.40 19.68 -49.72
C GLY A 744 24.16 20.54 -50.05
N TYR A 745 23.00 19.94 -50.28
CA TYR A 745 21.74 20.66 -50.53
C TYR A 745 20.53 19.99 -49.83
N ILE A 746 19.48 20.78 -49.58
CA ILE A 746 18.22 20.33 -48.98
C ILE A 746 17.31 19.79 -50.09
N ILE A 747 16.53 18.74 -49.82
CA ILE A 747 15.53 18.23 -50.76
C ILE A 747 14.31 19.19 -50.82
N PRO A 748 14.01 19.84 -51.96
CA PRO A 748 12.84 20.71 -52.08
C PRO A 748 11.61 19.86 -52.44
N ILE A 749 10.90 19.36 -51.42
CA ILE A 749 9.84 18.35 -51.61
C ILE A 749 8.70 18.89 -52.47
N THR A 750 8.26 20.14 -52.25
CA THR A 750 7.18 20.72 -53.07
C THR A 750 7.57 20.84 -54.53
N GLN A 751 8.83 21.21 -54.81
CA GLN A 751 9.38 21.28 -56.15
C GLN A 751 9.51 19.89 -56.79
N MET A 752 9.94 18.88 -56.03
CA MET A 752 9.99 17.49 -56.52
C MET A 752 8.60 16.92 -56.83
N ILE A 753 7.61 17.17 -55.97
CA ILE A 753 6.23 16.72 -56.20
C ILE A 753 5.64 17.40 -57.44
N LEU A 754 5.82 18.72 -57.58
CA LEU A 754 5.34 19.44 -58.76
C LEU A 754 6.03 18.97 -60.04
N LEU A 755 7.35 18.71 -59.98
CA LEU A 755 8.10 18.12 -61.09
C LEU A 755 7.50 16.77 -61.51
N LEU A 756 7.23 15.87 -60.56
CA LEU A 756 6.62 14.56 -60.83
C LEU A 756 5.21 14.68 -61.43
N ILE A 757 4.39 15.61 -60.95
CA ILE A 757 3.05 15.86 -61.49
C ILE A 757 3.14 16.38 -62.94
N LEU A 758 4.00 17.37 -63.20
CA LEU A 758 4.17 17.96 -64.54
C LEU A 758 4.74 16.94 -65.54
N LEU A 759 5.65 16.08 -65.11
CA LEU A 759 6.14 14.94 -65.90
C LEU A 759 5.02 13.94 -66.19
N GLY A 760 4.20 13.60 -65.19
CA GLY A 760 3.06 12.68 -65.34
C GLY A 760 1.93 13.21 -66.24
N LEU A 761 1.84 14.53 -66.39
CA LEU A 761 0.93 15.22 -67.32
C LEU A 761 1.53 15.44 -68.73
N PHE A 762 2.71 14.87 -69.01
CA PHE A 762 3.40 14.92 -70.31
C PHE A 762 3.75 16.34 -70.82
N PHE A 763 4.03 17.29 -69.92
CA PHE A 763 4.53 18.61 -70.35
C PHE A 763 5.95 18.52 -70.94
N PRO A 764 6.29 19.31 -71.98
CA PRO A 764 7.64 19.36 -72.53
C PRO A 764 8.64 19.92 -71.51
N HIS A 765 9.87 19.38 -71.50
CA HIS A 765 10.89 19.69 -70.48
C HIS A 765 11.21 21.19 -70.36
N ASP A 766 11.24 21.92 -71.48
CA ASP A 766 11.49 23.38 -71.48
C ASP A 766 10.36 24.19 -70.83
N LEU A 767 9.13 23.68 -70.88
CA LEU A 767 8.00 24.32 -70.22
C LEU A 767 7.98 24.00 -68.73
N ILE A 768 8.34 22.77 -68.34
CA ILE A 768 8.47 22.35 -66.95
C ILE A 768 9.52 23.20 -66.22
N SER A 769 10.71 23.37 -66.81
CA SER A 769 11.80 24.15 -66.21
C SER A 769 11.44 25.62 -66.01
N ARG A 770 10.75 26.23 -66.98
CA ARG A 770 10.21 27.61 -66.86
C ARG A 770 9.17 27.74 -65.75
N ILE A 771 8.23 26.80 -65.64
CA ILE A 771 7.21 26.80 -64.59
C ILE A 771 7.84 26.66 -63.21
N LEU A 772 8.77 25.72 -63.03
CA LEU A 772 9.45 25.49 -61.74
C LEU A 772 10.30 26.71 -61.32
N THR A 773 10.97 27.35 -62.27
CA THR A 773 11.79 28.56 -61.99
C THR A 773 10.92 29.76 -61.60
N LEU A 774 9.79 29.97 -62.31
CA LEU A 774 8.84 31.04 -62.00
C LEU A 774 8.20 30.87 -60.62
N LEU A 775 7.88 29.63 -60.24
CA LEU A 775 7.22 29.31 -58.97
C LEU A 775 8.19 29.06 -57.81
N HIS A 776 9.50 29.04 -58.04
CA HIS A 776 10.51 28.67 -57.03
C HIS A 776 10.36 29.41 -55.68
N PRO A 777 10.13 30.74 -55.62
CA PRO A 777 9.92 31.44 -54.34
C PRO A 777 8.69 30.93 -53.59
N VAL A 778 7.60 30.66 -54.31
CA VAL A 778 6.34 30.16 -53.73
C VAL A 778 6.49 28.73 -53.23
N LEU A 779 7.18 27.88 -53.99
CA LEU A 779 7.48 26.49 -53.61
C LEU A 779 8.39 26.44 -52.37
N THR A 780 9.41 27.30 -52.32
CA THR A 780 10.28 27.42 -51.15
C THR A 780 9.49 27.87 -49.91
N LEU A 781 8.61 28.87 -50.06
CA LEU A 781 7.71 29.29 -48.96
C LEU A 781 6.76 28.16 -48.53
N ALA A 782 6.29 27.32 -49.46
CA ALA A 782 5.47 26.17 -49.15
C ALA A 782 6.26 25.08 -48.39
N ASP A 783 7.50 24.79 -48.78
CA ASP A 783 8.39 23.87 -48.04
C ASP A 783 8.70 24.39 -46.63
N ILE A 784 8.93 25.71 -46.47
CA ILE A 784 9.05 26.37 -45.16
C ILE A 784 7.75 26.20 -44.37
N GLY A 785 6.60 26.39 -45.01
CA GLY A 785 5.29 26.17 -44.40
C GLY A 785 5.11 24.73 -43.90
N ILE A 786 5.53 23.73 -44.68
CA ILE A 786 5.49 22.31 -44.27
C ILE A 786 6.49 22.04 -43.15
N ALA A 787 7.66 22.68 -43.15
CA ALA A 787 8.62 22.58 -42.06
C ALA A 787 8.08 23.17 -40.75
N ILE A 788 7.39 24.31 -40.79
CA ILE A 788 6.85 24.98 -39.60
C ILE A 788 5.56 24.30 -39.09
N PHE A 789 4.62 24.00 -39.98
CA PHE A 789 3.29 23.49 -39.64
C PHE A 789 3.13 21.98 -39.86
N GLY A 790 4.21 21.27 -40.20
CA GLY A 790 4.21 19.84 -40.51
C GLY A 790 3.51 18.96 -39.47
N PRO A 791 3.80 19.08 -38.16
CA PRO A 791 3.11 18.29 -37.14
C PRO A 791 1.58 18.47 -37.16
N TRP A 792 1.10 19.68 -37.46
CA TRP A 792 -0.32 19.96 -37.58
C TRP A 792 -0.90 19.37 -38.87
N LEU A 793 -0.19 19.50 -40.01
CA LEU A 793 -0.59 18.89 -41.29
C LEU A 793 -0.66 17.36 -41.21
N TRP A 794 0.35 16.71 -40.59
CA TRP A 794 0.33 15.27 -40.36
C TRP A 794 -0.81 14.85 -39.46
N THR A 795 -1.15 15.66 -38.45
CA THR A 795 -2.32 15.41 -37.60
C THR A 795 -3.61 15.41 -38.43
N LEU A 796 -3.79 16.38 -39.34
CA LEU A 796 -4.94 16.40 -40.25
C LEU A 796 -4.96 15.17 -41.18
N GLY A 797 -3.81 14.80 -41.76
CA GLY A 797 -3.68 13.62 -42.61
C GLY A 797 -4.02 12.32 -41.86
N LEU A 798 -3.50 12.15 -40.65
CA LEU A 798 -3.82 11.01 -39.78
C LEU A 798 -5.32 10.94 -39.48
N ARG A 799 -5.95 12.07 -39.15
CA ARG A 799 -7.39 12.14 -38.89
C ARG A 799 -8.21 11.79 -40.13
N TYR A 800 -7.81 12.30 -41.30
CA TYR A 800 -8.46 11.99 -42.57
C TYR A 800 -8.43 10.48 -42.86
N LEU A 801 -7.24 9.85 -42.78
CA LEU A 801 -7.06 8.42 -42.99
C LEU A 801 -7.84 7.57 -41.97
N GLN A 802 -7.89 8.02 -40.72
CA GLN A 802 -8.59 7.33 -39.63
C GLN A 802 -10.09 7.67 -39.55
N ARG A 803 -10.61 8.49 -40.47
CA ARG A 803 -12.00 8.98 -40.50
C ARG A 803 -12.45 9.63 -39.18
N ARG A 804 -11.57 10.46 -38.59
CA ARG A 804 -11.82 11.23 -37.36
C ARG A 804 -12.13 12.69 -37.68
N GLN A 805 -12.67 13.41 -36.69
CA GLN A 805 -12.99 14.84 -36.83
C GLN A 805 -11.73 15.68 -37.10
N LEU A 806 -11.64 16.31 -38.28
CA LEU A 806 -10.44 17.02 -38.73
C LEU A 806 -10.10 18.23 -37.85
N LEU A 807 -11.10 19.01 -37.42
CA LEU A 807 -10.92 20.26 -36.67
C LEU A 807 -11.02 20.09 -35.14
N ALA A 808 -10.85 18.87 -34.62
CA ALA A 808 -10.71 18.64 -33.19
C ALA A 808 -9.48 19.40 -32.65
N ARG A 809 -9.51 19.90 -31.40
CA ARG A 809 -8.32 20.56 -30.83
C ARG A 809 -7.12 19.60 -30.84
N THR A 810 -5.93 20.10 -31.11
CA THR A 810 -4.67 19.35 -31.00
C THR A 810 -4.09 19.52 -29.60
N GLY A 811 -3.42 18.49 -29.07
CA GLY A 811 -2.81 18.52 -27.74
C GLY A 811 -3.40 17.49 -26.79
N LYS A 812 -3.25 17.74 -25.49
CA LYS A 812 -3.73 16.86 -24.41
C LYS A 812 -5.25 16.69 -24.50
N ARG A 813 -5.73 15.45 -24.30
CA ARG A 813 -7.14 15.11 -24.38
C ARG A 813 -7.79 15.17 -23.00
N VAL A 814 -9.02 15.66 -22.97
CA VAL A 814 -9.88 15.62 -21.79
C VAL A 814 -10.87 14.46 -21.95
N LEU A 815 -10.99 13.64 -20.92
CA LEU A 815 -11.95 12.56 -20.77
C LEU A 815 -12.93 12.91 -19.64
N VAL A 816 -14.22 12.93 -19.96
CA VAL A 816 -15.29 13.10 -18.98
C VAL A 816 -16.09 11.79 -18.89
N ILE A 817 -16.23 11.25 -17.70
CA ILE A 817 -16.94 10.01 -17.40
C ILE A 817 -18.23 10.38 -16.66
N GLY A 818 -19.37 10.19 -17.33
CA GLY A 818 -20.69 10.38 -16.77
C GLY A 818 -21.33 9.05 -16.41
N ASP A 819 -21.47 8.71 -15.12
CA ASP A 819 -22.29 7.57 -14.66
C ASP A 819 -22.76 7.85 -13.22
N VAL A 820 -23.45 6.90 -12.57
CA VAL A 820 -23.86 7.02 -11.17
C VAL A 820 -22.64 7.21 -10.24
N PRO A 821 -22.80 7.86 -9.06
CA PRO A 821 -21.69 8.33 -8.22
C PRO A 821 -20.55 7.32 -8.01
N TRP A 822 -20.87 6.14 -7.48
CA TRP A 822 -19.87 5.12 -7.17
C TRP A 822 -19.14 4.59 -8.42
N VAL A 823 -19.79 4.54 -9.58
CA VAL A 823 -19.19 4.07 -10.85
C VAL A 823 -18.22 5.10 -11.40
N HIS A 824 -18.64 6.37 -11.53
CA HIS A 824 -17.74 7.39 -12.10
C HIS A 824 -16.55 7.67 -11.18
N GLN A 825 -16.72 7.60 -9.86
CA GLN A 825 -15.62 7.76 -8.89
C GLN A 825 -14.59 6.62 -9.01
N LEU A 826 -15.06 5.36 -9.07
CA LEU A 826 -14.18 4.21 -9.30
C LEU A 826 -13.45 4.31 -10.65
N LEU A 827 -14.15 4.71 -11.71
CA LEU A 827 -13.56 4.85 -13.04
C LEU A 827 -12.57 6.02 -13.13
N GLU A 828 -12.86 7.16 -12.51
CA GLU A 828 -11.93 8.29 -12.45
C GLU A 828 -10.62 7.90 -11.76
N SER A 829 -10.70 7.22 -10.59
CA SER A 829 -9.52 6.67 -9.91
C SER A 829 -8.78 5.64 -10.76
N TYR A 830 -9.51 4.71 -11.39
CA TYR A 830 -8.95 3.67 -12.25
C TYR A 830 -8.18 4.25 -13.44
N VAL A 831 -8.81 5.12 -14.23
CA VAL A 831 -8.19 5.72 -15.42
C VAL A 831 -7.04 6.66 -15.04
N SER A 832 -7.15 7.39 -13.93
CA SER A 832 -6.08 8.24 -13.42
C SER A 832 -4.82 7.42 -13.12
N LYS A 833 -4.98 6.29 -12.42
CA LYS A 833 -3.88 5.37 -12.14
C LYS A 833 -3.30 4.75 -13.42
N LEU A 834 -4.15 4.37 -14.39
CA LEU A 834 -3.71 3.84 -15.69
C LEU A 834 -2.77 4.78 -16.45
N PHE A 835 -2.97 6.10 -16.36
CA PHE A 835 -2.20 7.12 -17.09
C PHE A 835 -1.16 7.85 -16.23
N SER A 836 -0.99 7.50 -14.96
CA SER A 836 -0.15 8.21 -14.00
C SER A 836 1.35 8.25 -14.37
N LEU A 837 1.84 7.23 -15.08
CA LEU A 837 3.21 7.16 -15.62
C LEU A 837 3.33 7.61 -17.08
N SER A 838 2.21 7.98 -17.71
CA SER A 838 2.21 8.44 -19.09
C SER A 838 3.04 9.72 -19.27
N TYR A 839 3.56 9.92 -20.47
CA TYR A 839 4.26 11.14 -20.85
C TYR A 839 3.24 12.26 -21.05
N GLY A 840 3.58 13.50 -20.71
CA GLY A 840 2.64 14.63 -20.79
C GLY A 840 1.96 14.77 -22.16
N VAL A 841 2.72 14.54 -23.23
CA VAL A 841 2.24 14.55 -24.63
C VAL A 841 1.25 13.44 -24.99
N ALA A 842 1.19 12.36 -24.20
CA ALA A 842 0.33 11.18 -24.38
C ALA A 842 -0.51 10.90 -23.13
N SER A 843 -0.84 11.94 -22.36
CA SER A 843 -1.62 11.85 -21.12
C SER A 843 -3.06 12.31 -21.32
N LEU A 844 -3.92 12.02 -20.33
CA LEU A 844 -5.32 12.43 -20.27
C LEU A 844 -5.57 13.33 -19.07
N ASP A 845 -6.44 14.33 -19.23
CA ASP A 845 -7.12 14.98 -18.11
C ASP A 845 -8.44 14.24 -17.90
N ILE A 846 -8.65 13.72 -16.69
CA ILE A 846 -9.74 12.78 -16.40
C ILE A 846 -10.66 13.42 -15.38
N HIS A 847 -11.96 13.33 -15.64
CA HIS A 847 -13.01 13.88 -14.80
C HIS A 847 -14.19 12.93 -14.72
N GLY A 848 -14.83 12.81 -13.56
CA GLY A 848 -16.06 12.06 -13.36
C GLY A 848 -17.19 12.92 -12.78
N ALA A 849 -18.43 12.67 -13.19
CA ALA A 849 -19.61 13.29 -12.57
C ALA A 849 -20.89 12.49 -12.80
N ASN A 850 -21.94 12.78 -12.04
CA ASN A 850 -23.27 12.23 -12.26
C ASN A 850 -24.00 12.95 -13.43
N PRO A 851 -24.31 12.25 -14.54
CA PRO A 851 -25.00 12.83 -15.69
C PRO A 851 -26.45 13.20 -15.41
N GLN A 852 -27.07 12.67 -14.35
CA GLN A 852 -28.45 12.96 -13.96
C GLN A 852 -28.57 14.19 -13.06
N ASP A 853 -27.44 14.73 -12.59
CA ASP A 853 -27.41 15.78 -11.58
C ASP A 853 -26.39 16.87 -11.95
N HIS A 854 -25.13 16.74 -11.52
CA HIS A 854 -24.17 17.84 -11.55
C HIS A 854 -23.19 17.86 -12.74
N MET A 855 -23.16 16.84 -13.61
CA MET A 855 -22.18 16.76 -14.71
C MET A 855 -22.26 17.96 -15.66
N LEU A 856 -23.46 18.39 -16.06
CA LEU A 856 -23.62 19.52 -16.97
C LEU A 856 -23.12 20.82 -16.35
N HIS A 857 -23.43 21.05 -15.08
CA HIS A 857 -23.01 22.26 -14.36
C HIS A 857 -21.50 22.30 -14.15
N GLN A 858 -20.89 21.16 -13.81
CA GLN A 858 -19.45 21.07 -13.55
C GLN A 858 -18.60 21.08 -14.83
N PHE A 859 -19.09 20.47 -15.91
CA PHE A 859 -18.28 20.21 -17.11
C PHE A 859 -18.86 20.73 -18.42
N GLY A 860 -20.14 21.09 -18.50
CA GLY A 860 -20.76 21.58 -19.75
C GLY A 860 -20.02 22.79 -20.35
N HIS A 861 -19.51 23.69 -19.50
CA HIS A 861 -18.70 24.85 -19.92
C HIS A 861 -17.22 24.51 -20.24
N ARG A 862 -16.76 23.29 -19.91
CA ARG A 862 -15.39 22.80 -20.13
C ARG A 862 -15.28 21.85 -21.32
N VAL A 863 -16.41 21.32 -21.81
CA VAL A 863 -16.49 20.48 -23.01
C VAL A 863 -16.07 21.29 -24.22
N THR A 864 -15.14 20.77 -25.02
CA THR A 864 -14.66 21.43 -26.24
C THR A 864 -14.46 20.42 -27.36
N ARG A 865 -14.10 20.92 -28.56
CA ARG A 865 -13.82 20.08 -29.74
C ARG A 865 -12.75 19.04 -29.45
N GLY A 866 -13.11 17.76 -29.53
CA GLY A 866 -12.20 16.65 -29.27
C GLY A 866 -12.06 16.24 -27.79
N THR A 867 -12.94 16.73 -26.91
CA THR A 867 -13.21 16.11 -25.60
C THR A 867 -13.83 14.72 -25.81
N LEU A 868 -13.36 13.72 -25.06
CA LEU A 868 -13.95 12.38 -25.04
C LEU A 868 -14.97 12.31 -23.90
N VAL A 869 -16.18 11.82 -24.17
CA VAL A 869 -17.22 11.67 -23.15
C VAL A 869 -17.70 10.22 -23.16
N LEU A 870 -17.51 9.51 -22.04
CA LEU A 870 -18.16 8.22 -21.81
C LEU A 870 -19.42 8.48 -21.00
N LEU A 871 -20.59 8.15 -21.55
CA LEU A 871 -21.89 8.40 -20.91
C LEU A 871 -22.58 7.08 -20.59
N GLY A 872 -22.62 6.71 -19.31
CA GLY A 872 -23.45 5.65 -18.78
C GLY A 872 -24.92 6.05 -18.79
N VAL A 873 -25.76 5.17 -19.36
CA VAL A 873 -27.20 5.40 -19.52
C VAL A 873 -27.96 4.23 -18.89
N PRO A 874 -28.84 4.47 -17.89
CA PRO A 874 -29.69 3.43 -17.31
C PRO A 874 -30.75 2.92 -18.31
N ASP A 875 -31.36 1.76 -18.04
CA ASP A 875 -32.38 1.17 -18.93
C ASP A 875 -33.80 1.68 -18.60
N GLY A 876 -34.24 2.74 -19.26
CA GLY A 876 -35.54 3.38 -19.01
C GLY A 876 -36.77 2.58 -19.48
N ARG A 877 -36.60 1.36 -19.98
CA ARG A 877 -37.71 0.44 -20.28
C ARG A 877 -38.28 -0.27 -19.06
N ARG A 878 -37.58 -0.18 -17.92
CA ARG A 878 -37.83 -0.96 -16.70
C ARG A 878 -38.87 -0.35 -15.77
N SER A 879 -38.75 0.94 -15.48
CA SER A 879 -39.73 1.68 -14.67
C SER A 879 -39.84 3.14 -15.11
N GLN A 880 -40.84 3.85 -14.59
CA GLN A 880 -40.99 5.29 -14.86
C GLN A 880 -39.80 6.09 -14.30
N ILE A 881 -39.32 5.76 -13.10
CA ILE A 881 -38.14 6.41 -12.50
C ILE A 881 -36.91 6.18 -13.38
N GLN A 882 -36.66 4.93 -13.79
CA GLN A 882 -35.54 4.61 -14.68
C GLN A 882 -35.65 5.31 -16.03
N ARG A 883 -36.86 5.56 -16.52
CA ARG A 883 -37.07 6.37 -17.74
C ARG A 883 -36.67 7.81 -17.55
N CYS A 884 -37.06 8.43 -16.43
CA CYS A 884 -36.64 9.78 -16.09
C CYS A 884 -35.11 9.87 -15.99
N ASP A 885 -34.47 8.87 -15.37
CA ASP A 885 -33.01 8.80 -15.25
C ASP A 885 -32.30 8.60 -16.61
N GLU A 886 -32.87 7.77 -17.49
CA GLU A 886 -32.39 7.58 -18.87
C GLU A 886 -32.49 8.89 -19.66
N ASP A 887 -33.65 9.54 -19.61
CA ASP A 887 -33.88 10.79 -20.34
C ASP A 887 -32.97 11.92 -19.82
N ALA A 888 -32.78 12.04 -18.50
CA ALA A 888 -31.86 13.00 -17.91
C ALA A 888 -30.42 12.78 -18.38
N ALA A 889 -29.92 11.54 -18.34
CA ALA A 889 -28.57 11.22 -18.80
C ALA A 889 -28.40 11.51 -20.30
N ILE A 890 -29.37 11.13 -21.14
CA ILE A 890 -29.36 11.41 -22.58
C ILE A 890 -29.39 12.92 -22.84
N MET A 891 -30.18 13.69 -22.10
CA MET A 891 -30.26 15.14 -22.24
C MET A 891 -28.93 15.82 -21.91
N THR A 892 -28.30 15.44 -20.79
CA THR A 892 -26.95 15.92 -20.45
C THR A 892 -25.93 15.57 -21.53
N GLY A 893 -25.98 14.35 -22.08
CA GLY A 893 -25.14 13.93 -23.19
C GLY A 893 -25.34 14.77 -24.45
N LYS A 894 -26.60 15.06 -24.81
CA LYS A 894 -26.96 15.89 -25.97
C LYS A 894 -26.57 17.35 -25.78
N GLN A 895 -26.74 17.91 -24.59
CA GLN A 895 -26.32 19.27 -24.29
C GLN A 895 -24.79 19.39 -24.37
N SER A 896 -24.07 18.37 -23.89
CA SER A 896 -22.61 18.29 -24.05
C SER A 896 -22.21 18.20 -25.53
N ASP A 897 -22.87 17.35 -26.32
CA ASP A 897 -22.63 17.22 -27.77
C ASP A 897 -23.02 18.48 -28.56
N GLY A 898 -23.96 19.26 -28.05
CA GLY A 898 -24.39 20.54 -28.61
C GLY A 898 -23.34 21.64 -28.50
N VAL A 899 -22.32 21.49 -27.63
CA VAL A 899 -21.18 22.41 -27.54
C VAL A 899 -20.24 22.20 -28.73
N ARG A 900 -20.60 22.78 -29.88
CA ARG A 900 -19.87 22.64 -31.15
C ARG A 900 -19.30 23.96 -31.62
N ASN A 901 -18.13 23.89 -32.26
CA ASN A 901 -17.51 25.00 -32.97
C ASN A 901 -17.01 24.49 -34.34
N THR A 902 -17.20 25.24 -35.42
CA THR A 902 -16.91 24.82 -36.81
C THR A 902 -17.44 23.41 -37.15
N GLY A 903 -18.66 23.08 -36.70
CA GLY A 903 -19.30 21.78 -36.91
C GLY A 903 -18.69 20.59 -36.15
N THR A 904 -17.65 20.82 -35.33
CA THR A 904 -16.94 19.80 -34.55
C THR A 904 -17.30 19.94 -33.07
N GLY A 905 -17.48 18.82 -32.36
CA GLY A 905 -17.89 18.77 -30.95
C GLY A 905 -17.06 17.79 -30.12
N PRO A 906 -17.54 17.36 -28.95
CA PRO A 906 -16.98 16.20 -28.26
C PRO A 906 -17.27 14.90 -29.02
N GLU A 907 -16.51 13.84 -28.69
CA GLU A 907 -16.85 12.47 -29.08
C GLU A 907 -17.56 11.79 -27.91
N VAL A 908 -18.89 11.68 -28.01
CA VAL A 908 -19.74 11.05 -27.00
C VAL A 908 -19.98 9.59 -27.34
N VAL A 909 -19.57 8.69 -26.44
CA VAL A 909 -19.85 7.25 -26.50
C VAL A 909 -20.85 6.93 -25.39
N ALA A 910 -22.07 6.57 -25.78
CA ALA A 910 -23.10 6.12 -24.83
C ALA A 910 -22.90 4.63 -24.50
N LEU A 911 -23.05 4.25 -23.24
CA LEU A 911 -22.93 2.89 -22.73
C LEU A 911 -24.18 2.54 -21.92
N GLY A 912 -24.94 1.54 -22.34
CA GLY A 912 -26.17 1.14 -21.65
C GLY A 912 -26.82 -0.08 -22.28
N HIS A 913 -28.05 -0.38 -21.87
CA HIS A 913 -28.74 -1.63 -22.25
C HIS A 913 -29.85 -1.43 -23.26
N ASN A 914 -30.44 -0.23 -23.31
CA ASN A 914 -31.52 0.09 -24.23
C ASN A 914 -30.95 0.30 -25.66
N PRO A 915 -31.31 -0.53 -26.65
CA PRO A 915 -30.81 -0.36 -28.03
C PRO A 915 -31.20 0.99 -28.64
N ALA A 916 -32.23 1.66 -28.12
CA ALA A 916 -32.66 2.97 -28.59
C ALA A 916 -31.58 4.05 -28.45
N ILE A 917 -30.62 3.90 -27.51
CA ILE A 917 -29.55 4.89 -27.32
C ILE A 917 -28.68 5.06 -28.58
N ALA A 918 -28.55 4.02 -29.41
CA ALA A 918 -27.80 4.08 -30.66
C ALA A 918 -28.42 5.02 -31.70
N ARG A 919 -29.70 5.39 -31.55
CA ARG A 919 -30.43 6.30 -32.45
C ARG A 919 -30.51 7.73 -31.89
N LYS A 920 -29.85 8.02 -30.77
CA LYS A 920 -29.93 9.34 -30.10
C LYS A 920 -28.96 10.39 -30.64
N GLY A 921 -28.16 10.06 -31.66
CA GLY A 921 -27.28 11.00 -32.36
C GLY A 921 -25.87 11.13 -31.79
N PHE A 922 -25.47 10.26 -30.85
CA PHE A 922 -24.11 10.21 -30.30
C PHE A 922 -23.08 9.65 -31.29
N SER A 923 -21.79 9.81 -31.00
CA SER A 923 -20.70 9.37 -31.89
C SER A 923 -20.58 7.85 -31.99
N ASP A 924 -20.84 7.13 -30.91
CA ASP A 924 -21.02 5.67 -30.88
C ASP A 924 -21.93 5.29 -29.68
N ALA A 925 -22.45 4.08 -29.70
CA ALA A 925 -23.26 3.53 -28.62
C ALA A 925 -22.91 2.06 -28.38
N ILE A 926 -22.52 1.71 -27.17
CA ILE A 926 -22.20 0.35 -26.74
C ILE A 926 -23.40 -0.23 -26.01
N ILE A 927 -24.00 -1.27 -26.59
CA ILE A 927 -25.21 -1.91 -26.05
C ILE A 927 -24.82 -3.18 -25.29
N LEU A 928 -25.10 -3.21 -23.99
CA LEU A 928 -24.94 -4.37 -23.12
C LEU A 928 -26.24 -5.17 -23.12
N ARG A 929 -26.17 -6.46 -23.51
CA ARG A 929 -27.37 -7.28 -23.72
C ARG A 929 -27.84 -7.96 -22.44
N SER A 930 -28.91 -7.45 -21.82
CA SER A 930 -29.62 -8.12 -20.71
C SER A 930 -30.78 -8.99 -21.22
N ARG A 931 -30.98 -10.19 -20.63
CA ARG A 931 -32.12 -11.09 -20.93
C ARG A 931 -33.32 -10.88 -20.00
N THR A 932 -33.11 -10.25 -18.85
CA THR A 932 -34.07 -10.18 -17.74
C THR A 932 -35.12 -9.07 -17.87
N ASN A 933 -35.06 -8.27 -18.95
CA ASN A 933 -36.01 -7.18 -19.23
C ASN A 933 -37.47 -7.63 -19.48
N ALA A 934 -37.75 -8.94 -19.53
CA ALA A 934 -39.07 -9.50 -19.79
C ALA A 934 -39.80 -10.04 -18.55
N LEU A 935 -39.17 -10.09 -17.36
CA LEU A 935 -39.68 -10.86 -16.22
C LEU A 935 -40.72 -10.14 -15.33
N LEU A 936 -40.88 -8.83 -15.43
CA LEU A 936 -41.58 -8.03 -14.40
C LEU A 936 -43.01 -7.61 -14.73
N LYS A 937 -43.55 -7.95 -15.91
CA LYS A 937 -44.65 -7.15 -16.47
C LYS A 937 -46.06 -7.42 -15.97
N GLU A 938 -46.37 -8.49 -15.22
CA GLU A 938 -47.79 -8.81 -14.94
C GLU A 938 -48.17 -9.28 -13.51
N THR A 939 -47.25 -9.48 -12.56
CA THR A 939 -47.60 -10.11 -11.24
C THR A 939 -47.16 -9.39 -9.96
N VAL A 940 -46.33 -8.34 -10.00
CA VAL A 940 -45.72 -7.75 -8.79
C VAL A 940 -46.32 -6.36 -8.45
N PRO A 941 -46.66 -6.05 -7.18
CA PRO A 941 -47.12 -4.72 -6.76
C PRO A 941 -46.13 -3.59 -7.12
N LEU A 942 -46.66 -2.40 -7.44
CA LEU A 942 -45.88 -1.23 -7.90
C LEU A 942 -44.76 -0.82 -6.93
N GLU A 943 -45.01 -0.88 -5.62
CA GLU A 943 -44.02 -0.54 -4.59
C GLU A 943 -42.85 -1.54 -4.59
N GLN A 944 -43.14 -2.84 -4.66
CA GLN A 944 -42.12 -3.89 -4.75
C GLN A 944 -41.36 -3.80 -6.09
N GLN A 945 -42.06 -3.48 -7.18
CA GLN A 945 -41.44 -3.26 -8.48
C GLN A 945 -40.43 -2.11 -8.45
N ALA A 946 -40.75 -0.99 -7.78
CA ALA A 946 -39.82 0.13 -7.64
C ALA A 946 -38.54 -0.27 -6.90
N VAL A 947 -38.66 -1.04 -5.81
CA VAL A 947 -37.52 -1.55 -5.03
C VAL A 947 -36.68 -2.55 -5.85
N ILE A 948 -37.32 -3.51 -6.53
CA ILE A 948 -36.62 -4.49 -7.40
C ILE A 948 -35.84 -3.75 -8.48
N GLU A 949 -36.43 -2.76 -9.14
CA GLU A 949 -35.79 -2.04 -10.23
C GLU A 949 -34.64 -1.14 -9.74
N ALA A 950 -34.81 -0.49 -8.58
CA ALA A 950 -33.74 0.27 -7.94
C ALA A 950 -32.54 -0.63 -7.60
N LEU A 951 -32.79 -1.79 -6.98
CA LEU A 951 -31.74 -2.78 -6.67
C LEU A 951 -31.13 -3.37 -7.95
N THR A 952 -31.92 -3.55 -9.00
CA THR A 952 -31.42 -4.10 -10.27
C THR A 952 -30.46 -3.13 -10.96
N GLU A 953 -30.80 -1.85 -11.03
CA GLU A 953 -29.91 -0.81 -11.56
C GLU A 953 -28.62 -0.71 -10.72
N ALA A 954 -28.76 -0.74 -9.41
CA ALA A 954 -27.67 -0.58 -8.46
C ALA A 954 -26.69 -1.75 -8.37
N ARG A 955 -27.20 -2.98 -8.32
CA ARG A 955 -26.38 -4.18 -8.10
C ARG A 955 -25.87 -4.78 -9.40
N PHE A 956 -26.62 -4.64 -10.50
CA PHE A 956 -26.34 -5.35 -11.75
C PHE A 956 -26.09 -4.41 -12.94
N SER A 957 -27.05 -3.55 -13.33
CA SER A 957 -26.90 -2.76 -14.57
C SER A 957 -25.73 -1.78 -14.52
N SER A 958 -25.61 -0.99 -13.45
CA SER A 958 -24.48 -0.07 -13.26
C SER A 958 -23.16 -0.81 -13.06
N PHE A 959 -23.20 -2.03 -12.48
CA PHE A 959 -22.04 -2.89 -12.38
C PHE A 959 -21.58 -3.42 -13.74
N GLU A 960 -22.50 -3.80 -14.63
CA GLU A 960 -22.18 -4.16 -16.02
C GLU A 960 -21.52 -2.98 -16.77
N ARG A 961 -22.01 -1.75 -16.56
CA ARG A 961 -21.38 -0.54 -17.13
C ARG A 961 -19.97 -0.30 -16.57
N LEU A 962 -19.77 -0.52 -15.26
CA LEU A 962 -18.45 -0.45 -14.64
C LEU A 962 -17.48 -1.48 -15.26
N LEU A 963 -17.88 -2.75 -15.34
CA LEU A 963 -17.07 -3.82 -15.91
C LEU A 963 -16.73 -3.56 -17.40
N ALA A 964 -17.70 -3.08 -18.16
CA ALA A 964 -17.50 -2.73 -19.57
C ALA A 964 -16.50 -1.58 -19.72
N SER A 965 -16.61 -0.57 -18.86
CA SER A 965 -15.70 0.57 -18.83
C SER A 965 -14.29 0.16 -18.44
N TYR A 966 -14.10 -0.79 -17.51
CA TYR A 966 -12.78 -1.35 -17.19
C TYR A 966 -12.08 -1.94 -18.42
N VAL A 967 -12.79 -2.74 -19.21
CA VAL A 967 -12.27 -3.35 -20.46
C VAL A 967 -11.92 -2.27 -21.49
N LEU A 968 -12.81 -1.29 -21.70
CA LEU A 968 -12.62 -0.20 -22.66
C LEU A 968 -11.38 0.63 -22.31
N PHE A 969 -11.27 1.08 -21.06
CA PHE A 969 -10.17 1.92 -20.62
C PHE A 969 -8.85 1.16 -20.47
N TRP A 970 -8.88 -0.12 -20.13
CA TRP A 970 -7.68 -0.97 -20.22
C TRP A 970 -7.16 -1.04 -21.66
N ALA A 971 -8.04 -1.30 -22.64
CA ALA A 971 -7.64 -1.39 -24.04
C ALA A 971 -7.08 -0.05 -24.57
N LEU A 972 -7.66 1.06 -24.12
CA LEU A 972 -7.15 2.41 -24.36
C LEU A 972 -5.73 2.57 -23.78
N ALA A 973 -5.56 2.37 -22.46
CA ALA A 973 -4.29 2.61 -21.77
C ALA A 973 -3.19 1.68 -22.28
N LYS A 974 -3.47 0.40 -22.47
CA LYS A 974 -2.53 -0.58 -23.01
C LYS A 974 -1.98 -0.15 -24.36
N GLN A 975 -2.84 0.33 -25.26
CA GLN A 975 -2.41 0.79 -26.58
C GLN A 975 -1.49 2.01 -26.46
N VAL A 976 -1.83 2.98 -25.61
CA VAL A 976 -0.99 4.17 -25.37
C VAL A 976 0.35 3.78 -24.73
N ALA A 977 0.31 2.94 -23.70
CA ALA A 977 1.49 2.46 -22.96
C ALA A 977 2.41 1.58 -23.80
N SER A 978 1.90 0.97 -24.87
CA SER A 978 2.70 0.20 -25.83
C SER A 978 3.35 1.03 -26.93
N PHE A 979 3.07 2.35 -26.99
CA PHE A 979 3.58 3.21 -28.06
C PHE A 979 5.12 3.25 -28.05
N PRO A 980 5.79 3.04 -29.20
CA PRO A 980 7.25 3.05 -29.28
C PRO A 980 7.85 4.35 -28.70
N LEU A 981 8.97 4.24 -27.99
CA LEU A 981 9.68 5.35 -27.31
C LEU A 981 8.92 6.01 -26.13
N LEU A 982 7.63 5.76 -25.96
CA LEU A 982 6.82 6.27 -24.85
C LEU A 982 6.25 5.13 -23.97
N LYS A 983 6.97 4.00 -23.90
CA LYS A 983 6.52 2.84 -23.12
C LYS A 983 6.50 3.14 -21.63
N TYR A 984 5.47 2.67 -20.93
CA TYR A 984 5.36 2.73 -19.47
C TYR A 984 4.51 1.58 -18.92
N GLN A 985 4.61 1.31 -17.62
CA GLN A 985 3.78 0.31 -16.95
C GLN A 985 2.44 0.95 -16.56
N HIS A 986 1.36 0.65 -17.30
CA HIS A 986 0.02 1.25 -17.06
C HIS A 986 -0.66 0.72 -15.79
N TRP A 987 -0.06 -0.22 -15.06
CA TRP A 987 -0.64 -0.79 -13.84
C TRP A 987 0.00 -0.25 -12.55
N LYS A 988 0.90 0.74 -12.65
CA LYS A 988 1.62 1.37 -11.54
C LYS A 988 1.52 2.89 -11.60
N SER A 989 1.74 3.54 -10.46
CA SER A 989 1.93 4.99 -10.35
C SER A 989 3.26 5.36 -9.71
N GLN A 990 3.74 6.59 -9.96
CA GLN A 990 5.04 7.05 -9.45
C GLN A 990 5.10 7.08 -7.91
N SER A 991 4.00 7.44 -7.27
CA SER A 991 3.91 7.50 -5.81
C SER A 991 3.61 6.14 -5.20
N ARG A 992 3.14 5.18 -6.00
CA ARG A 992 2.48 3.93 -5.56
C ARG A 992 1.59 4.11 -4.34
N THR A 993 0.92 5.26 -4.27
CA THR A 993 0.04 5.62 -3.15
C THR A 993 -1.21 4.77 -3.27
N ARG A 994 -1.13 3.52 -2.82
CA ARG A 994 -2.31 2.76 -2.43
C ARG A 994 -2.96 3.45 -1.25
N VAL A 995 -4.24 3.19 -1.08
CA VAL A 995 -5.01 3.60 0.09
C VAL A 995 -4.30 3.28 1.43
N ALA A 996 -3.40 2.27 1.44
CA ALA A 996 -2.54 1.94 2.58
C ALA A 996 -1.54 3.02 3.02
N THR A 997 -1.26 4.04 2.20
CA THR A 997 -0.39 5.17 2.55
C THR A 997 -1.17 6.47 2.79
N THR A 998 -2.49 6.41 2.96
CA THR A 998 -3.31 7.60 3.27
C THR A 998 -2.92 8.20 4.61
N ALA A 999 -2.61 9.50 4.63
CA ALA A 999 -2.34 10.24 5.86
C ALA A 999 -3.54 10.15 6.82
N ALA A 1000 -3.29 9.84 8.09
CA ALA A 1000 -4.31 9.88 9.14
C ALA A 1000 -4.10 11.12 10.02
N PRO A 1001 -5.19 11.75 10.50
CA PRO A 1001 -5.13 12.94 11.35
C PRO A 1001 -4.63 12.66 12.78
N VAL A 1002 -4.38 11.40 13.15
CA VAL A 1002 -4.10 11.00 14.54
C VAL A 1002 -2.95 9.98 14.59
N SER A 1003 -1.99 10.17 15.49
CA SER A 1003 -0.98 9.16 15.81
C SER A 1003 -1.62 8.02 16.64
N GLY A 1004 -1.35 6.77 16.28
CA GLY A 1004 -2.02 5.60 16.84
C GLY A 1004 -1.94 5.47 18.38
N MET A 1005 -0.87 5.99 19.00
CA MET A 1005 -0.64 5.93 20.44
C MET A 1005 -1.67 6.73 21.28
N ASN A 1006 -2.25 7.80 20.72
CA ASN A 1006 -3.13 8.70 21.51
C ASN A 1006 -4.57 8.17 21.70
N LEU A 1007 -5.06 7.24 20.86
CA LEU A 1007 -6.45 6.78 20.94
C LEU A 1007 -6.71 5.83 22.12
N GLY A 1008 -5.76 4.95 22.46
CA GLY A 1008 -5.93 3.98 23.56
C GLY A 1008 -6.12 4.65 24.92
N ALA A 1009 -5.29 5.66 25.22
CA ALA A 1009 -5.36 6.43 26.47
C ALA A 1009 -6.60 7.36 26.54
N CYS A 1010 -7.09 7.84 25.40
CA CYS A 1010 -8.27 8.71 25.36
C CYS A 1010 -9.56 7.90 25.57
N LEU A 1011 -9.67 6.73 24.91
CA LEU A 1011 -10.84 5.86 25.00
C LEU A 1011 -10.97 5.16 26.36
N SER A 1012 -9.85 4.75 26.98
CA SER A 1012 -9.88 4.15 28.33
C SER A 1012 -10.38 5.13 29.41
N ASN A 1013 -9.97 6.39 29.32
CA ASN A 1013 -10.41 7.48 30.22
C ASN A 1013 -11.87 7.92 29.98
N GLN A 1014 -12.40 7.75 28.76
CA GLN A 1014 -13.79 8.10 28.45
C GLN A 1014 -14.77 6.94 28.72
N ALA A 1015 -14.36 5.68 28.49
CA ALA A 1015 -15.16 4.50 28.82
C ALA A 1015 -15.35 4.34 30.34
N THR A 1016 -14.32 4.65 31.14
CA THR A 1016 -14.44 4.71 32.62
C THR A 1016 -15.39 5.80 33.10
N LYS A 1017 -15.46 6.95 32.40
CA LYS A 1017 -16.45 8.00 32.70
C LYS A 1017 -17.89 7.61 32.33
N GLN A 1018 -18.11 6.83 31.27
CA GLN A 1018 -19.46 6.34 30.94
C GLN A 1018 -19.90 5.17 31.86
N GLY A 1019 -18.97 4.31 32.29
CA GLY A 1019 -19.22 3.26 33.27
C GLY A 1019 -19.49 3.76 34.69
N SER A 1020 -18.97 4.94 35.07
CA SER A 1020 -19.29 5.55 36.36
C SER A 1020 -20.67 6.20 36.38
N VAL A 1021 -21.10 6.82 35.28
CA VAL A 1021 -22.45 7.44 35.17
C VAL A 1021 -23.57 6.40 35.16
N THR A 1022 -23.33 5.17 34.71
CA THR A 1022 -24.31 4.08 34.79
C THR A 1022 -24.42 3.43 36.17
N LYS A 1023 -23.39 3.54 37.02
CA LYS A 1023 -23.47 3.07 38.43
C LYS A 1023 -24.22 4.03 39.35
N THR A 1024 -24.30 5.32 39.02
CA THR A 1024 -25.01 6.31 39.85
C THR A 1024 -26.53 6.33 39.59
N ILE A 1025 -27.02 5.70 38.52
CA ILE A 1025 -28.46 5.65 38.17
C ILE A 1025 -29.12 4.35 38.67
N GLY A 1026 -28.35 3.44 39.30
CA GLY A 1026 -28.85 2.20 39.88
C GLY A 1026 -29.19 2.26 41.38
N ASN A 1027 -29.17 3.46 41.99
CA ASN A 1027 -29.39 3.66 43.42
C ASN A 1027 -30.22 4.93 43.74
N GLU A 1028 -31.14 5.31 42.84
CA GLU A 1028 -32.27 6.21 43.14
C GLU A 1028 -33.57 5.66 42.55
#